data_AF-A0A498QES1-F1
#
_entry.id   AF-A0A498QES1-F1
#
_cell.length_a   1.000
_cell.length_b   1.000
_cell.length_c   1.000
_cell.angle_alpha   90.00
_cell.angle_beta   90.00
_cell.angle_gamma   90.00
#
_symmetry.space_group_name_H-M   'P 1'
#
loop_
_entity.id
_entity.type
_entity.pdbx_description
1 polymer ?
#
loop_
_entity_poly.entity_id
_entity_poly.type
_entity_poly.pdbx_seq_one_letter_code
_entity_poly.pdbx_strand_id
1 'polypeptide(L)'
;MGSGAPVTTIKRDRDEVFLEYTRSICPVCKVVIDAQVNVRGGKVYLRKRCRDHGEFEALVYGDAQMYVESTRFNKPGTIPLQFQTEVRDGCPSDCGLCPDHKQHACLGLIEVNTHCNLDCPICFADSGHQPDGYALTVSQCEKMLDALVAAEGEPEVVMFSGGEPTIHKQILEFVDVAQARPIKTVIINTNGIRLASDRRFVASLAQRNQPGRPVHIYLQFDGLEEATHRQIRGRDLRDIKARALDNCAAAGLTVTLVAAVERGINDHELGAVIRHGMGQRAVQSVVFQPVTHAGRHLQFDPLTRLTNSDIVHGIAAQLPDWFRADDFFPVPCCFPTCRSITYLLTDGEHVVPIPRLLDVQDYLDYVSNRVIPDLAIREALEKLWSASAVLGTDTTIEQLQKAAAALDCANACGINLPEALANLTDRVFAIVIQDFQDPYTLNVKQLMKCCVQQLTPDGRLIPFCAYNSVGYREQVREQLTGVAVPDMVPNAAPLAGLLADSPRGSKQSLDRKHPSPKHPAPITLPPQRIKACCAEAYSGDIVSLLLGDSYHPGGAALTRRLADQLGLRPGKRVADVAAGRGATARLLAEEYRVAVDAVELSETNVTHARAAVGQAGLHQRVHLHYGDAEELPLPSNAFDALVCECALCTFPDKAAAARQFARVLRPGGLAGITDVTITDDGLPPELTTLGAWVACIADARSVADYTEILDRSGLRVRHVESHDQSLLEMIDRIDARLTTLAMAAPKMLADNGIQPDTARAVTALARAEVEAGRLGYMLMIAEKA
;
A
#
# COMPACT_ATOMS: atom_id res chain seq x y z
N MET A 1 -38.42 -32.78 44.30
CA MET A 1 -37.30 -33.19 43.42
C MET A 1 -37.61 -32.66 42.04
N GLY A 2 -36.82 -31.71 41.51
CA GLY A 2 -37.02 -31.20 40.15
C GLY A 2 -36.21 -32.03 39.16
N SER A 3 -36.83 -32.49 38.08
CA SER A 3 -36.16 -33.25 37.03
C SER A 3 -35.29 -32.34 36.16
N GLY A 4 -34.00 -32.25 36.47
CA GLY A 4 -33.02 -31.63 35.59
C GLY A 4 -32.90 -32.45 34.29
N ALA A 5 -33.36 -31.89 33.18
CA ALA A 5 -33.16 -32.51 31.87
C ALA A 5 -31.65 -32.56 31.54
N PRO A 6 -31.15 -33.65 30.93
CA PRO A 6 -29.73 -33.76 30.58
C PRO A 6 -29.38 -32.73 29.50
N VAL A 7 -28.50 -31.79 29.83
CA VAL A 7 -27.93 -30.87 28.85
C VAL A 7 -27.00 -31.67 27.93
N THR A 8 -27.48 -31.99 26.73
CA THR A 8 -26.69 -32.68 25.70
C THR A 8 -25.64 -31.71 25.14
N THR A 9 -24.41 -31.81 25.65
CA THR A 9 -23.26 -31.00 25.22
C THR A 9 -22.79 -31.41 23.81
N ILE A 10 -23.49 -30.93 22.79
CA ILE A 10 -23.14 -31.12 21.37
C ILE A 10 -21.81 -30.41 21.10
N LYS A 11 -20.86 -31.09 20.45
CA LYS A 11 -19.64 -30.45 19.94
C LYS A 11 -20.00 -29.38 18.91
N ARG A 12 -19.42 -28.19 19.03
CA ARG A 12 -19.58 -27.09 18.09
C ARG A 12 -18.21 -26.53 17.75
N ASP A 13 -18.03 -26.14 16.50
CA ASP A 13 -16.88 -25.37 16.07
C ASP A 13 -16.98 -23.93 16.58
N ARG A 14 -15.86 -23.19 16.51
CA ARG A 14 -15.86 -21.75 16.86
C ARG A 14 -16.34 -20.92 15.68
N ASP A 15 -16.89 -19.75 15.99
CA ASP A 15 -17.24 -18.68 15.05
C ASP A 15 -16.02 -17.82 14.63
N GLU A 16 -14.85 -18.08 15.21
CA GLU A 16 -13.62 -17.32 15.05
C GLU A 16 -12.40 -18.19 14.69
N VAL A 17 -11.48 -17.62 13.92
CA VAL A 17 -10.15 -18.18 13.63
C VAL A 17 -9.10 -17.40 14.40
N PHE A 18 -8.33 -18.07 15.25
CA PHE A 18 -7.20 -17.47 15.96
C PHE A 18 -6.02 -17.25 15.00
N LEU A 19 -5.51 -16.02 14.93
CA LEU A 19 -4.30 -15.68 14.15
C LEU A 19 -3.04 -15.67 15.01
N GLU A 20 -3.04 -14.89 16.11
CA GLU A 20 -1.83 -14.69 16.92
C GLU A 20 -2.08 -14.28 18.37
N TYR A 21 -1.07 -14.53 19.20
CA TYR A 21 -0.97 -14.05 20.59
C TYR A 21 -0.05 -12.82 20.64
N THR A 22 -0.39 -11.83 21.45
CA THR A 22 0.38 -10.59 21.59
C THR A 22 0.18 -9.98 22.97
N ARG A 23 0.90 -8.90 23.28
CA ARG A 23 0.65 -8.06 24.46
C ARG A 23 -0.10 -6.79 24.06
N SER A 24 -0.85 -6.25 25.02
CA SER A 24 -1.66 -5.04 24.93
C SER A 24 -1.62 -4.32 26.30
N ILE A 25 -2.41 -3.27 26.45
CA ILE A 25 -2.70 -2.64 27.74
C ILE A 25 -4.18 -2.75 28.09
N CYS A 26 -4.51 -2.71 29.39
CA CYS A 26 -5.87 -2.51 29.84
C CYS A 26 -6.35 -1.10 29.42
N PRO A 27 -7.53 -0.93 28.79
CA PRO A 27 -8.03 0.39 28.39
C PRO A 27 -8.18 1.36 29.57
N VAL A 28 -8.54 0.82 30.75
CA VAL A 28 -8.75 1.54 32.01
C VAL A 28 -7.43 1.75 32.75
N CYS A 29 -6.90 0.73 33.43
CA CYS A 29 -5.76 0.85 34.35
C CYS A 29 -4.36 0.79 33.71
N LYS A 30 -4.25 0.77 32.37
CA LYS A 30 -3.00 0.79 31.57
C LYS A 30 -2.00 -0.37 31.77
N VAL A 31 -2.20 -1.21 32.79
CA VAL A 31 -1.40 -2.43 33.04
C VAL A 31 -1.28 -3.26 31.76
N VAL A 32 -0.06 -3.72 31.48
CA VAL A 32 0.25 -4.60 30.36
C VAL A 32 -0.45 -5.95 30.56
N ILE A 33 -1.21 -6.38 29.56
CA ILE A 33 -2.02 -7.61 29.58
C ILE A 33 -1.86 -8.37 28.27
N ASP A 34 -2.14 -9.67 28.31
CA ASP A 34 -2.13 -10.51 27.12
C ASP A 34 -3.38 -10.32 26.26
N ALA A 35 -3.21 -10.53 24.95
CA ALA A 35 -4.23 -10.33 23.93
C ALA A 35 -4.12 -11.37 22.81
N GLN A 36 -5.22 -11.59 22.11
CA GLN A 36 -5.38 -12.49 20.98
C GLN A 36 -5.93 -11.71 19.79
N VAL A 37 -5.38 -11.95 18.61
CA VAL A 37 -5.92 -11.43 17.34
C VAL A 37 -6.70 -12.55 16.66
N ASN A 38 -7.98 -12.32 16.41
CA ASN A 38 -8.91 -13.31 15.87
C ASN A 38 -9.62 -12.75 14.63
N VAL A 39 -9.87 -13.59 13.62
CA VAL A 39 -10.75 -13.30 12.48
C VAL A 39 -12.14 -13.84 12.76
N ARG A 40 -13.16 -13.01 12.58
CA ARG A 40 -14.58 -13.39 12.71
C ARG A 40 -15.40 -12.60 11.68
N GLY A 41 -16.21 -13.29 10.88
CA GLY A 41 -17.08 -12.65 9.88
C GLY A 41 -16.35 -11.75 8.87
N GLY A 42 -15.16 -12.17 8.41
CA GLY A 42 -14.33 -11.39 7.47
C GLY A 42 -13.60 -10.19 8.08
N LYS A 43 -13.69 -9.96 9.40
CA LYS A 43 -13.05 -8.83 10.09
C LYS A 43 -12.05 -9.30 11.15
N VAL A 44 -11.11 -8.42 11.52
CA VAL A 44 -10.04 -8.72 12.49
C VAL A 44 -10.28 -8.00 13.80
N TYR A 45 -10.30 -8.76 14.91
CA TYR A 45 -10.55 -8.25 16.26
C TYR A 45 -9.36 -8.54 17.19
N LEU A 46 -9.07 -7.60 18.08
CA LEU A 46 -8.17 -7.79 19.22
C LEU A 46 -9.00 -8.05 20.48
N ARG A 47 -8.96 -9.26 21.03
CA ARG A 47 -9.55 -9.63 22.32
C ARG A 47 -8.47 -9.65 23.39
N LYS A 48 -8.74 -9.11 24.58
CA LYS A 48 -7.78 -9.04 25.70
C LYS A 48 -8.49 -9.10 27.04
N ARG A 49 -7.78 -9.51 28.10
CA ARG A 49 -8.37 -9.72 29.43
C ARG A 49 -7.53 -9.09 30.53
N CYS A 50 -8.12 -8.12 31.24
CA CYS A 50 -7.59 -7.63 32.49
C CYS A 50 -8.10 -8.51 33.64
N ARG A 51 -7.25 -8.73 34.66
CA ARG A 51 -7.65 -9.42 35.89
C ARG A 51 -8.80 -8.71 36.60
N ASP A 52 -8.72 -7.39 36.70
CA ASP A 52 -9.57 -6.58 37.59
C ASP A 52 -10.73 -5.92 36.84
N HIS A 53 -10.57 -5.70 35.52
CA HIS A 53 -11.55 -5.00 34.68
C HIS A 53 -12.24 -5.91 33.64
N GLY A 54 -11.97 -7.22 33.64
CA GLY A 54 -12.64 -8.18 32.76
C GLY A 54 -12.11 -8.23 31.32
N GLU A 55 -12.98 -8.61 30.39
CA GLU A 55 -12.64 -8.84 28.99
C GLU A 55 -13.00 -7.63 28.11
N PHE A 56 -12.14 -7.35 27.13
CA PHE A 56 -12.31 -6.30 26.14
C PHE A 56 -12.11 -6.87 24.75
N GLU A 57 -12.87 -6.37 23.78
CA GLU A 57 -12.71 -6.67 22.37
C GLU A 57 -12.85 -5.37 21.56
N ALA A 58 -12.08 -5.25 20.49
CA ALA A 58 -12.17 -4.14 19.54
C ALA A 58 -11.88 -4.63 18.12
N LEU A 59 -12.53 -4.02 17.15
CA LEU A 59 -12.14 -4.14 15.75
C LEU A 59 -10.75 -3.49 15.57
N VAL A 60 -9.82 -4.18 14.89
CA VAL A 60 -8.50 -3.64 14.52
C VAL A 60 -8.29 -3.53 13.02
N TYR A 61 -9.07 -4.25 12.21
CA TYR A 61 -9.03 -4.12 10.76
C TYR A 61 -10.36 -4.59 10.15
N GLY A 62 -10.95 -3.78 9.26
CA GLY A 62 -12.26 -4.05 8.63
C GLY A 62 -12.26 -5.21 7.64
N ASP A 63 -11.09 -5.58 7.12
CA ASP A 63 -10.90 -6.58 6.06
C ASP A 63 -9.82 -7.61 6.44
N ALA A 64 -10.23 -8.85 6.71
CA ALA A 64 -9.30 -9.91 7.13
C ALA A 64 -8.36 -10.40 6.03
N GLN A 65 -8.73 -10.28 4.76
CA GLN A 65 -7.87 -10.67 3.64
C GLN A 65 -6.74 -9.64 3.47
N MET A 66 -7.08 -8.35 3.37
CA MET A 66 -6.10 -7.26 3.34
C MET A 66 -5.18 -7.30 4.57
N TYR A 67 -5.70 -7.62 5.77
CA TYR A 67 -4.86 -7.74 6.98
C TYR A 67 -3.80 -8.85 6.84
N VAL A 68 -4.19 -10.05 6.40
CA VAL A 68 -3.28 -11.19 6.22
C VAL A 68 -2.28 -10.90 5.10
N GLU A 69 -2.75 -10.41 3.96
CA GLU A 69 -1.89 -10.05 2.83
C GLU A 69 -0.90 -8.94 3.16
N SER A 70 -1.29 -7.94 3.97
CA SER A 70 -0.40 -6.84 4.38
C SER A 70 0.91 -7.33 5.01
N THR A 71 0.93 -8.54 5.58
CA THR A 71 2.14 -9.11 6.19
C THR A 71 3.29 -9.31 5.19
N ARG A 72 3.03 -9.42 3.88
CA ARG A 72 4.08 -9.48 2.83
C ARG A 72 4.91 -8.20 2.72
N PHE A 73 4.33 -7.06 3.11
CA PHE A 73 5.01 -5.76 3.16
C PHE A 73 5.87 -5.57 4.42
N ASN A 74 5.88 -6.53 5.36
CA ASN A 74 6.57 -6.38 6.64
C ASN A 74 8.10 -6.60 6.53
N LYS A 75 8.78 -5.68 5.83
CA LYS A 75 10.25 -5.66 5.70
C LYS A 75 10.94 -5.53 7.07
N PRO A 76 12.19 -6.02 7.22
CA PRO A 76 13.04 -5.73 8.39
C PRO A 76 13.17 -4.21 8.61
N GLY A 77 13.21 -3.78 9.87
CA GLY A 77 13.41 -2.37 10.21
C GLY A 77 14.88 -1.98 10.37
N THR A 78 15.12 -0.68 10.31
CA THR A 78 16.41 -0.01 10.52
C THR A 78 16.71 0.08 12.02
N ILE A 79 18.01 0.01 12.36
CA ILE A 79 18.51 0.24 13.72
C ILE A 79 18.99 1.70 13.81
N PRO A 80 18.52 2.51 14.77
CA PRO A 80 19.02 3.88 14.95
C PRO A 80 20.49 3.88 15.42
N LEU A 81 21.22 4.96 15.15
CA LEU A 81 22.60 5.17 15.61
C LEU A 81 22.70 5.17 17.14
N GLN A 82 21.66 5.63 17.82
CA GLN A 82 21.57 5.64 19.28
C GLN A 82 20.17 5.26 19.78
N PHE A 83 20.12 4.35 20.75
CA PHE A 83 18.94 4.06 21.57
C PHE A 83 18.88 5.02 22.77
N GLN A 84 17.69 5.48 23.16
CA GLN A 84 17.51 6.39 24.31
C GLN A 84 17.22 5.66 25.62
N THR A 85 16.79 4.38 25.56
CA THR A 85 16.39 3.60 26.74
C THR A 85 16.92 2.16 26.70
N GLU A 86 17.13 1.58 27.88
CA GLU A 86 17.44 0.16 28.05
C GLU A 86 16.15 -0.68 28.13
N VAL A 87 16.23 -1.98 27.83
CA VAL A 87 15.13 -2.92 28.10
C VAL A 87 15.22 -3.40 29.54
N ARG A 88 14.16 -3.20 30.34
CA ARG A 88 14.09 -3.54 31.76
C ARG A 88 12.78 -4.24 32.12
N ASP A 89 11.64 -3.57 31.90
CA ASP A 89 10.29 -4.12 32.15
C ASP A 89 9.56 -4.55 30.85
N GLY A 90 10.16 -4.25 29.68
CA GLY A 90 9.74 -4.64 28.34
C GLY A 90 8.80 -3.63 27.66
N CYS A 91 8.62 -3.75 26.34
CA CYS A 91 7.66 -2.93 25.60
C CYS A 91 6.20 -3.20 26.09
N PRO A 92 5.37 -2.18 26.40
CA PRO A 92 5.56 -0.75 26.17
C PRO A 92 6.15 0.07 27.35
N SER A 93 6.58 -0.55 28.45
CA SER A 93 6.96 0.11 29.72
C SER A 93 8.30 0.88 29.69
N ASP A 94 9.25 0.48 28.86
CA ASP A 94 10.59 1.11 28.76
C ASP A 94 10.67 2.21 27.66
N CYS A 95 9.55 2.85 27.32
CA CYS A 95 9.41 3.53 26.04
C CYS A 95 10.24 4.83 25.86
N GLY A 96 10.57 5.07 24.59
CA GLY A 96 11.88 5.52 24.11
C GLY A 96 12.34 4.50 23.04
N LEU A 97 13.25 4.83 22.11
CA LEU A 97 13.81 3.79 21.24
C LEU A 97 14.75 2.95 22.10
N CYS A 98 14.29 1.75 22.46
CA CYS A 98 15.07 0.74 23.18
C CYS A 98 15.55 -0.36 22.22
N PRO A 99 16.56 -1.16 22.60
CA PRO A 99 17.01 -2.32 21.79
C PRO A 99 15.92 -3.33 21.44
N ASP A 100 14.77 -3.33 22.13
CA ASP A 100 13.64 -4.18 21.77
C ASP A 100 12.71 -3.57 20.71
N HIS A 101 12.77 -2.26 20.49
CA HIS A 101 12.07 -1.60 19.40
C HIS A 101 12.75 -1.96 18.06
N LYS A 102 11.95 -2.17 17.00
CA LYS A 102 12.36 -2.85 15.75
C LYS A 102 12.33 -1.92 14.53
N GLN A 103 12.37 -0.61 14.72
CA GLN A 103 12.45 0.40 13.65
C GLN A 103 13.09 1.71 14.16
N HIS A 104 13.62 2.52 13.25
CA HIS A 104 14.15 3.85 13.55
C HIS A 104 13.07 4.96 13.50
N ALA A 105 13.45 6.20 13.77
CA ALA A 105 12.57 7.37 13.69
C ALA A 105 12.53 7.98 12.27
N CYS A 106 11.64 7.46 11.41
CA CYS A 106 11.37 8.12 10.12
C CYS A 106 10.81 9.54 10.31
N LEU A 107 9.98 9.76 11.34
CA LEU A 107 9.33 11.04 11.62
C LEU A 107 9.39 11.36 13.12
N GLY A 108 10.11 12.42 13.47
CA GLY A 108 10.14 12.96 14.84
C GLY A 108 9.09 14.06 15.04
N LEU A 109 8.22 13.93 16.04
CA LEU A 109 7.12 14.86 16.34
C LEU A 109 7.35 15.53 17.70
N ILE A 110 7.16 16.86 17.78
CA ILE A 110 7.32 17.67 18.99
C ILE A 110 5.96 18.30 19.35
N GLU A 111 5.42 18.06 20.55
CA GLU A 111 4.31 18.88 21.08
C GLU A 111 4.91 20.21 21.57
N VAL A 112 4.71 21.32 20.85
CA VAL A 112 5.30 22.62 21.20
C VAL A 112 4.54 23.35 22.30
N ASN A 113 3.25 23.04 22.46
CA ASN A 113 2.34 23.59 23.45
C ASN A 113 1.11 22.67 23.63
N THR A 114 0.40 22.82 24.75
CA THR A 114 -0.97 22.29 24.93
C THR A 114 -2.06 23.31 24.59
N HIS A 115 -1.68 24.59 24.60
CA HIS A 115 -2.55 25.71 24.25
C HIS A 115 -3.06 25.61 22.81
N CYS A 116 -4.37 25.72 22.61
CA CYS A 116 -5.00 25.81 21.30
C CYS A 116 -6.01 26.97 21.28
N ASN A 117 -6.23 27.56 20.09
CA ASN A 117 -7.28 28.55 19.84
C ASN A 117 -8.61 27.91 19.38
N LEU A 118 -8.76 26.60 19.59
CA LEU A 118 -9.98 25.80 19.38
C LEU A 118 -10.15 24.81 20.54
N ASP A 119 -11.41 24.57 20.93
CA ASP A 119 -11.80 23.55 21.91
C ASP A 119 -12.59 22.44 21.20
N CYS A 120 -11.93 21.77 20.25
CA CYS A 120 -12.51 20.74 19.39
C CYS A 120 -13.11 19.57 20.21
N PRO A 121 -14.37 19.14 19.93
CA PRO A 121 -14.96 17.93 20.50
C PRO A 121 -14.15 16.66 20.23
N ILE A 122 -13.52 16.58 19.04
CA ILE A 122 -12.53 15.53 18.72
C ILE A 122 -11.14 16.16 18.68
N CYS A 123 -10.29 15.77 19.64
CA CYS A 123 -8.93 16.25 19.83
C CYS A 123 -8.08 15.16 20.51
N PHE A 124 -7.33 14.40 19.71
CA PHE A 124 -6.43 13.35 20.21
C PHE A 124 -5.41 13.86 21.24
N ALA A 125 -5.04 15.14 21.14
CA ALA A 125 -4.07 15.81 22.00
C ALA A 125 -4.64 16.36 23.33
N ASP A 126 -5.95 16.25 23.57
CA ASP A 126 -6.66 16.86 24.72
C ASP A 126 -6.16 18.29 25.01
N SER A 127 -6.30 19.16 24.00
CA SER A 127 -5.75 20.51 23.93
C SER A 127 -6.85 21.56 23.76
N GLY A 128 -6.59 22.80 24.16
CA GLY A 128 -7.62 23.85 24.21
C GLY A 128 -7.20 25.09 24.98
N HIS A 129 -8.18 25.83 25.52
CA HIS A 129 -7.94 26.86 26.52
C HIS A 129 -7.71 26.21 27.90
N GLN A 130 -6.43 26.11 28.31
CA GLN A 130 -6.01 25.43 29.54
C GLN A 130 -5.18 26.36 30.42
N PRO A 131 -5.60 26.69 31.66
CA PRO A 131 -4.85 27.56 32.57
C PRO A 131 -3.60 26.87 33.16
N ASP A 132 -3.55 25.54 33.09
CA ASP A 132 -2.49 24.64 33.49
C ASP A 132 -1.61 24.18 32.32
N GLY A 133 -1.76 24.77 31.13
CA GLY A 133 -1.06 24.36 29.91
C GLY A 133 0.43 24.78 29.86
N TYR A 134 1.26 23.97 29.20
CA TYR A 134 2.65 24.31 28.88
C TYR A 134 2.84 24.96 27.49
N ALA A 135 4.02 25.56 27.32
CA ALA A 135 4.62 26.01 26.07
C ALA A 135 6.15 25.77 26.18
N LEU A 136 6.78 25.18 25.16
CA LEU A 136 8.21 24.86 25.23
C LEU A 136 9.09 26.11 25.08
N THR A 137 10.27 26.07 25.67
CA THR A 137 11.37 27.02 25.39
C THR A 137 12.23 26.53 24.22
N VAL A 138 12.95 27.43 23.55
CA VAL A 138 13.91 27.10 22.48
C VAL A 138 14.93 26.06 22.97
N SER A 139 15.51 26.24 24.16
CA SER A 139 16.50 25.29 24.71
C SER A 139 15.95 23.89 25.00
N GLN A 140 14.62 23.75 25.19
CA GLN A 140 13.99 22.41 25.24
C GLN A 140 13.82 21.85 23.82
N CYS A 141 13.34 22.66 22.87
CA CYS A 141 13.21 22.27 21.47
C CYS A 141 14.57 21.84 20.88
N GLU A 142 15.65 22.59 21.14
CA GLU A 142 17.01 22.26 20.73
C GLU A 142 17.45 20.88 21.23
N LYS A 143 17.33 20.61 22.53
CA LYS A 143 17.69 19.30 23.12
C LYS A 143 16.89 18.14 22.52
N MET A 144 15.61 18.37 22.20
CA MET A 144 14.75 17.39 21.56
C MET A 144 15.18 17.11 20.11
N LEU A 145 15.55 18.16 19.36
CA LEU A 145 16.13 18.04 18.02
C LEU A 145 17.52 17.38 18.04
N ASP A 146 18.35 17.70 19.03
CA ASP A 146 19.68 17.10 19.22
C ASP A 146 19.59 15.61 19.53
N ALA A 147 18.59 15.18 20.32
CA ALA A 147 18.33 13.77 20.59
C ALA A 147 17.90 12.99 19.33
N LEU A 148 17.13 13.63 18.43
CA LEU A 148 16.75 13.05 17.13
C LEU A 148 17.94 12.98 16.17
N VAL A 149 18.78 14.02 16.12
CA VAL A 149 20.03 14.01 15.33
C VAL A 149 21.01 12.96 15.86
N ALA A 150 21.11 12.76 17.18
CA ALA A 150 21.91 11.68 17.76
C ALA A 150 21.35 10.27 17.45
N ALA A 151 20.03 10.13 17.32
CA ALA A 151 19.38 8.87 16.97
C ALA A 151 19.55 8.50 15.49
N GLU A 152 19.44 9.46 14.57
CA GLU A 152 19.30 9.20 13.13
C GLU A 152 20.44 9.76 12.25
N GLY A 153 21.28 10.65 12.77
CA GLY A 153 22.35 11.32 12.04
C GLY A 153 21.85 12.45 11.13
N GLU A 154 21.05 12.10 10.12
CA GLU A 154 20.43 13.05 9.17
C GLU A 154 18.90 12.82 9.11
N PRO A 155 18.11 13.32 10.09
CA PRO A 155 16.68 13.05 10.16
C PRO A 155 15.91 13.55 8.93
N GLU A 156 15.12 12.69 8.31
CA GLU A 156 14.31 13.05 7.13
C GLU A 156 13.25 14.13 7.45
N VAL A 157 12.53 13.98 8.57
CA VAL A 157 11.41 14.86 8.96
C VAL A 157 11.40 15.15 10.45
N VAL A 158 11.22 16.44 10.80
CA VAL A 158 10.64 16.85 12.09
C VAL A 158 9.28 17.53 11.90
N MET A 159 8.34 17.27 12.80
CA MET A 159 6.96 17.78 12.78
C MET A 159 6.63 18.52 14.08
N PHE A 160 6.32 19.82 13.97
CA PHE A 160 5.82 20.62 15.08
C PHE A 160 4.29 20.46 15.22
N SER A 161 3.86 20.00 16.39
CA SER A 161 2.49 19.60 16.72
C SER A 161 2.14 20.01 18.16
N GLY A 162 1.04 19.50 18.74
CA GLY A 162 0.54 19.90 20.06
C GLY A 162 -0.89 20.43 19.97
N GLY A 163 -1.17 21.54 20.65
CA GLY A 163 -2.47 22.20 20.63
C GLY A 163 -2.73 22.96 19.34
N GLU A 164 -2.21 24.18 19.22
CA GLU A 164 -2.04 24.85 17.93
C GLU A 164 -0.60 25.40 17.85
N PRO A 165 0.29 24.79 17.04
CA PRO A 165 1.67 25.22 16.91
C PRO A 165 1.85 26.66 16.43
N THR A 166 0.99 27.15 15.52
CA THR A 166 1.19 28.49 14.93
C THR A 166 0.89 29.66 15.87
N ILE A 167 0.20 29.42 17.00
CA ILE A 167 0.06 30.42 18.08
C ILE A 167 1.24 30.41 19.06
N HIS A 168 2.19 29.46 18.95
CA HIS A 168 3.38 29.48 19.79
C HIS A 168 4.28 30.68 19.43
N LYS A 169 4.65 31.48 20.44
CA LYS A 169 5.34 32.77 20.22
C LYS A 169 6.68 32.62 19.48
N GLN A 170 7.34 31.49 19.68
CA GLN A 170 8.67 31.18 19.12
C GLN A 170 8.61 30.14 17.99
N ILE A 171 7.44 29.89 17.37
CA ILE A 171 7.31 28.85 16.32
C ILE A 171 8.25 29.06 15.11
N LEU A 172 8.52 30.31 14.72
CA LEU A 172 9.47 30.60 13.63
C LEU A 172 10.92 30.31 14.03
N GLU A 173 11.27 30.59 15.29
CA GLU A 173 12.57 30.30 15.88
C GLU A 173 12.78 28.79 16.03
N PHE A 174 11.71 28.03 16.28
CA PHE A 174 11.73 26.56 16.29
C PHE A 174 12.01 25.97 14.89
N VAL A 175 11.45 26.58 13.83
CA VAL A 175 11.82 26.25 12.44
C VAL A 175 13.29 26.60 12.17
N ASP A 176 13.76 27.76 12.61
CA ASP A 176 15.15 28.20 12.41
C ASP A 176 16.15 27.23 13.06
N VAL A 177 15.93 26.80 14.32
CA VAL A 177 16.84 25.86 15.00
C VAL A 177 16.73 24.42 14.48
N ALA A 178 15.62 24.05 13.83
CA ALA A 178 15.50 22.78 13.10
C ALA A 178 16.26 22.83 11.76
N GLN A 179 16.13 23.92 11.00
CA GLN A 179 16.85 24.15 9.72
C GLN A 179 18.35 24.45 9.90
N ALA A 180 18.81 24.67 11.12
CA ALA A 180 20.23 24.78 11.50
C ALA A 180 20.88 23.41 11.80
N ARG A 181 20.10 22.32 11.80
CA ARG A 181 20.52 20.93 12.03
C ARG A 181 20.42 20.14 10.71
N PRO A 182 21.01 18.93 10.59
CA PRO A 182 20.93 18.10 9.38
C PRO A 182 19.54 17.44 9.19
N ILE A 183 18.46 18.21 9.37
CA ILE A 183 17.07 17.77 9.27
C ILE A 183 16.52 18.24 7.93
N LYS A 184 16.07 17.32 7.08
CA LYS A 184 15.78 17.62 5.66
C LYS A 184 14.46 18.37 5.46
N THR A 185 13.40 18.02 6.19
CA THR A 185 12.10 18.68 6.09
C THR A 185 11.54 19.08 7.45
N VAL A 186 11.00 20.31 7.54
CA VAL A 186 10.25 20.78 8.70
C VAL A 186 8.76 20.83 8.36
N ILE A 187 7.94 20.09 9.10
CA ILE A 187 6.48 20.08 8.97
C ILE A 187 5.85 20.88 10.12
N ILE A 188 4.84 21.70 9.83
CA ILE A 188 4.07 22.44 10.82
C ILE A 188 2.60 22.01 10.76
N ASN A 189 2.11 21.39 11.84
CA ASN A 189 0.70 21.06 11.99
C ASN A 189 -0.09 22.32 12.36
N THR A 190 -1.27 22.50 11.76
CA THR A 190 -2.11 23.67 12.08
C THR A 190 -3.59 23.50 11.72
N ASN A 191 -4.46 24.16 12.46
CA ASN A 191 -5.85 24.43 12.09
C ASN A 191 -6.00 25.57 11.06
N GLY A 192 -4.90 26.23 10.67
CA GLY A 192 -4.87 27.22 9.60
C GLY A 192 -5.45 28.60 9.95
N ILE A 193 -5.99 28.82 11.16
CA ILE A 193 -6.58 30.11 11.55
C ILE A 193 -5.56 31.25 11.42
N ARG A 194 -4.30 31.01 11.77
CA ARG A 194 -3.23 32.00 11.60
C ARG A 194 -2.83 32.18 10.14
N LEU A 195 -2.72 31.10 9.35
CA LEU A 195 -2.45 31.18 7.91
C LEU A 195 -3.51 31.99 7.16
N ALA A 196 -4.78 31.90 7.57
CA ALA A 196 -5.91 32.61 7.00
C ALA A 196 -6.06 34.09 7.41
N SER A 197 -5.27 34.57 8.39
CA SER A 197 -5.41 35.91 8.98
C SER A 197 -4.11 36.73 9.07
N ASP A 198 -2.96 36.09 9.24
CA ASP A 198 -1.65 36.72 9.40
C ASP A 198 -0.76 36.49 8.17
N ARG A 199 -0.96 37.31 7.13
CA ARG A 199 -0.13 37.28 5.90
C ARG A 199 1.35 37.56 6.16
N ARG A 200 1.73 38.20 7.28
CA ARG A 200 3.14 38.41 7.64
C ARG A 200 3.77 37.11 8.10
N PHE A 201 3.09 36.33 8.94
CA PHE A 201 3.52 34.99 9.33
C PHE A 201 3.64 34.05 8.12
N VAL A 202 2.68 34.06 7.20
CA VAL A 202 2.76 33.28 5.95
C VAL A 202 4.00 33.67 5.14
N ALA A 203 4.29 34.96 4.97
CA ALA A 203 5.51 35.42 4.30
C ALA A 203 6.80 35.02 5.05
N SER A 204 6.80 35.03 6.39
CA SER A 204 7.95 34.57 7.19
C SER A 204 8.17 33.05 7.15
N LEU A 205 7.13 32.26 6.89
CA LEU A 205 7.27 30.83 6.56
C LEU A 205 7.82 30.64 5.14
N ALA A 206 7.31 31.39 4.16
CA ALA A 206 7.81 31.32 2.77
C ALA A 206 9.30 31.70 2.65
N GLN A 207 9.79 32.65 3.46
CA GLN A 207 11.21 32.99 3.56
C GLN A 207 12.09 31.83 4.08
N ARG A 208 11.50 30.90 4.83
CA ARG A 208 12.15 29.69 5.37
C ARG A 208 11.99 28.48 4.44
N ASN A 209 10.94 28.44 3.62
CA ASN A 209 10.74 27.40 2.62
C ASN A 209 11.79 27.53 1.50
N GLN A 210 12.88 26.78 1.60
CA GLN A 210 14.03 26.84 0.69
C GLN A 210 14.39 25.44 0.17
N PRO A 211 14.90 25.31 -1.07
CA PRO A 211 15.40 24.04 -1.59
C PRO A 211 16.40 23.38 -0.63
N GLY A 212 16.36 22.06 -0.54
CA GLY A 212 17.14 21.24 0.39
C GLY A 212 16.74 21.33 1.87
N ARG A 213 15.86 22.27 2.26
CA ARG A 213 15.31 22.38 3.63
C ARG A 213 13.85 22.90 3.68
N PRO A 214 12.91 22.30 2.94
CA PRO A 214 11.54 22.81 2.81
C PRO A 214 10.76 22.91 4.12
N VAL A 215 9.79 23.84 4.15
CA VAL A 215 8.82 24.02 5.23
C VAL A 215 7.43 23.66 4.69
N HIS A 216 6.89 22.54 5.15
CA HIS A 216 5.63 21.97 4.67
C HIS A 216 4.50 22.17 5.68
N ILE A 217 3.28 22.43 5.20
CA ILE A 217 2.11 22.72 6.04
C ILE A 217 1.21 21.49 6.12
N TYR A 218 0.97 21.00 7.35
CA TYR A 218 0.09 19.87 7.63
C TYR A 218 -1.25 20.42 8.14
N LEU A 219 -2.15 20.73 7.21
CA LEU A 219 -3.37 21.51 7.45
C LEU A 219 -4.54 20.59 7.81
N GLN A 220 -5.04 20.70 9.03
CA GLN A 220 -6.29 20.06 9.43
C GLN A 220 -7.43 20.49 8.50
N PHE A 221 -8.12 19.54 7.88
CA PHE A 221 -9.19 19.73 6.89
C PHE A 221 -10.03 18.46 6.87
N ASP A 222 -11.15 18.42 7.60
CA ASP A 222 -11.90 17.17 7.84
C ASP A 222 -13.05 16.93 6.86
N GLY A 223 -13.41 17.93 6.05
CA GLY A 223 -14.57 17.87 5.14
C GLY A 223 -14.82 19.19 4.43
N LEU A 224 -15.93 19.25 3.72
CA LEU A 224 -16.48 20.41 3.02
C LEU A 224 -17.84 20.84 3.62
N GLU A 225 -18.49 19.97 4.37
CA GLU A 225 -19.75 20.26 5.06
C GLU A 225 -19.59 21.08 6.35
N GLU A 226 -20.58 21.94 6.61
CA GLU A 226 -20.66 22.70 7.86
C GLU A 226 -20.87 21.79 9.07
N ALA A 227 -21.65 20.71 8.89
CA ALA A 227 -21.97 19.74 9.92
C ALA A 227 -20.70 19.07 10.45
N THR A 228 -19.85 18.56 9.56
CA THR A 228 -18.53 17.98 9.86
C THR A 228 -17.65 18.93 10.67
N HIS A 229 -17.50 20.17 10.20
CA HIS A 229 -16.71 21.18 10.91
C HIS A 229 -17.24 21.46 12.33
N ARG A 230 -18.57 21.58 12.48
CA ARG A 230 -19.20 21.79 13.80
C ARG A 230 -19.07 20.58 14.72
N GLN A 231 -19.22 19.35 14.22
CA GLN A 231 -19.13 18.13 15.01
C GLN A 231 -17.69 17.82 15.46
N ILE A 232 -16.72 17.89 14.55
CA ILE A 232 -15.33 17.52 14.83
C ILE A 232 -14.56 18.66 15.52
N ARG A 233 -14.80 19.92 15.11
CA ARG A 233 -14.01 21.10 15.56
C ARG A 233 -14.81 22.15 16.34
N GLY A 234 -16.09 21.91 16.61
CA GLY A 234 -16.96 22.77 17.44
C GLY A 234 -17.47 24.03 16.73
N ARG A 235 -17.01 24.32 15.50
CA ARG A 235 -17.39 25.51 14.73
C ARG A 235 -17.11 25.32 13.25
N ASP A 236 -17.81 26.09 12.41
CA ASP A 236 -17.42 26.22 11.01
C ASP A 236 -16.02 26.87 10.89
N LEU A 237 -15.24 26.36 9.93
CA LEU A 237 -13.90 26.84 9.56
C LEU A 237 -13.71 26.90 8.02
N ARG A 238 -14.71 26.62 7.18
CA ARG A 238 -14.54 26.44 5.72
C ARG A 238 -13.92 27.67 5.05
N ASP A 239 -14.46 28.86 5.28
CA ASP A 239 -13.90 30.15 4.84
C ASP A 239 -12.45 30.36 5.31
N ILE A 240 -12.11 29.84 6.49
CA ILE A 240 -10.75 29.93 7.05
C ILE A 240 -9.82 28.96 6.32
N LYS A 241 -10.28 27.75 5.95
CA LYS A 241 -9.49 26.80 5.14
C LYS A 241 -9.22 27.36 3.75
N ALA A 242 -10.24 27.87 3.06
CA ALA A 242 -10.10 28.48 1.74
C ALA A 242 -9.04 29.60 1.75
N ARG A 243 -9.19 30.60 2.64
CA ARG A 243 -8.20 31.69 2.75
C ARG A 243 -6.81 31.25 3.20
N ALA A 244 -6.69 30.17 3.98
CA ALA A 244 -5.40 29.60 4.35
C ALA A 244 -4.70 28.99 3.12
N LEU A 245 -5.44 28.22 2.32
CA LEU A 245 -4.95 27.63 1.06
C LEU A 245 -4.59 28.72 0.04
N ASP A 246 -5.42 29.74 -0.14
CA ASP A 246 -5.14 30.91 -1.00
C ASP A 246 -3.82 31.60 -0.60
N ASN A 247 -3.64 31.85 0.71
CA ASN A 247 -2.44 32.51 1.24
C ASN A 247 -1.20 31.62 1.10
N CYS A 248 -1.31 30.30 1.29
CA CYS A 248 -0.22 29.35 1.07
C CYS A 248 0.17 29.26 -0.41
N ALA A 249 -0.81 29.15 -1.32
CA ALA A 249 -0.59 29.12 -2.77
C ALA A 249 0.10 30.40 -3.27
N ALA A 250 -0.38 31.57 -2.82
CA ALA A 250 0.21 32.87 -3.16
C ALA A 250 1.62 33.08 -2.58
N ALA A 251 2.02 32.27 -1.60
CA ALA A 251 3.33 32.35 -0.94
C ALA A 251 4.28 31.21 -1.31
N GLY A 252 3.89 30.28 -2.20
CA GLY A 252 4.72 29.13 -2.57
C GLY A 252 4.95 28.12 -1.43
N LEU A 253 4.01 28.02 -0.48
CA LEU A 253 4.04 27.00 0.56
C LEU A 253 3.29 25.75 0.10
N THR A 254 3.89 24.58 0.32
CA THR A 254 3.28 23.29 0.03
C THR A 254 2.47 22.78 1.22
N VAL A 255 1.34 22.12 0.92
CA VAL A 255 0.30 21.75 1.89
C VAL A 255 -0.07 20.28 1.73
N THR A 256 -0.30 19.62 2.85
CA THR A 256 -1.03 18.36 2.94
C THR A 256 -2.34 18.64 3.69
N LEU A 257 -3.47 18.20 3.12
CA LEU A 257 -4.77 18.23 3.82
C LEU A 257 -4.86 17.03 4.76
N VAL A 258 -5.38 17.23 5.97
CA VAL A 258 -5.38 16.21 7.03
C VAL A 258 -6.77 16.07 7.63
N ALA A 259 -7.47 15.01 7.26
CA ALA A 259 -8.83 14.72 7.71
C ALA A 259 -8.83 13.71 8.85
N ALA A 260 -9.32 14.11 10.03
CA ALA A 260 -9.74 13.15 11.04
C ALA A 260 -11.12 12.58 10.61
N VAL A 261 -11.22 11.26 10.41
CA VAL A 261 -12.43 10.61 9.89
C VAL A 261 -13.11 9.81 10.98
N GLU A 262 -14.40 10.10 11.21
CA GLU A 262 -15.25 9.44 12.19
C GLU A 262 -16.52 8.88 11.52
N ARG A 263 -16.96 7.70 11.96
CA ARG A 263 -18.06 6.96 11.30
C ARG A 263 -19.39 7.69 11.46
N GLY A 264 -20.07 7.95 10.34
CA GLY A 264 -21.34 8.66 10.31
C GLY A 264 -21.23 10.16 10.52
N ILE A 265 -20.01 10.73 10.48
CA ILE A 265 -19.78 12.18 10.56
C ILE A 265 -19.24 12.71 9.23
N ASN A 266 -18.20 12.08 8.68
CA ASN A 266 -17.51 12.53 7.48
C ASN A 266 -16.86 11.41 6.64
N ASP A 267 -17.13 10.13 6.95
CA ASP A 267 -16.70 9.01 6.11
C ASP A 267 -17.40 8.98 4.74
N HIS A 268 -18.46 9.78 4.54
CA HIS A 268 -19.08 10.04 3.23
C HIS A 268 -18.41 11.17 2.43
N GLU A 269 -17.48 11.92 3.00
CA GLU A 269 -16.82 13.06 2.33
C GLU A 269 -15.45 12.73 1.71
N LEU A 270 -14.92 11.50 1.90
CA LEU A 270 -13.56 11.09 1.48
C LEU A 270 -13.26 11.46 0.02
N GLY A 271 -14.14 11.08 -0.90
CA GLY A 271 -13.99 11.35 -2.33
C GLY A 271 -14.13 12.84 -2.69
N ALA A 272 -14.86 13.62 -1.89
CA ALA A 272 -15.00 15.06 -2.08
C ALA A 272 -13.76 15.83 -1.57
N VAL A 273 -13.16 15.39 -0.46
CA VAL A 273 -11.90 15.93 0.06
C VAL A 273 -10.73 15.65 -0.89
N ILE A 274 -10.68 14.47 -1.53
CA ILE A 274 -9.68 14.16 -2.58
C ILE A 274 -9.81 15.12 -3.77
N ARG A 275 -11.02 15.24 -4.35
CA ARG A 275 -11.30 16.17 -5.45
C ARG A 275 -10.94 17.62 -5.09
N HIS A 276 -11.26 18.07 -3.86
CA HIS A 276 -10.89 19.40 -3.39
C HIS A 276 -9.37 19.56 -3.27
N GLY A 277 -8.65 18.57 -2.75
CA GLY A 277 -7.20 18.59 -2.64
C GLY A 277 -6.51 18.72 -4.00
N MET A 278 -6.92 17.90 -4.98
CA MET A 278 -6.36 17.95 -6.34
C MET A 278 -6.64 19.29 -7.06
N GLY A 279 -7.79 19.92 -6.79
CA GLY A 279 -8.12 21.24 -7.33
C GLY A 279 -7.37 22.42 -6.71
N GLN A 280 -6.54 22.20 -5.68
CA GLN A 280 -5.90 23.26 -4.90
C GLN A 280 -4.39 23.33 -5.16
N ARG A 281 -3.93 24.41 -5.81
CA ARG A 281 -2.52 24.59 -6.24
C ARG A 281 -1.46 24.45 -5.14
N ALA A 282 -1.81 24.68 -3.87
CA ALA A 282 -0.88 24.51 -2.75
C ALA A 282 -0.80 23.07 -2.23
N VAL A 283 -1.79 22.23 -2.54
CA VAL A 283 -1.97 20.89 -1.96
C VAL A 283 -1.27 19.85 -2.82
N GLN A 284 -0.52 18.95 -2.18
CA GLN A 284 0.22 17.86 -2.85
C GLN A 284 -0.12 16.47 -2.29
N SER A 285 -0.81 16.40 -1.13
CA SER A 285 -1.38 15.15 -0.66
C SER A 285 -2.61 15.35 0.24
N VAL A 286 -3.40 14.29 0.38
CA VAL A 286 -4.43 14.15 1.42
C VAL A 286 -4.05 13.01 2.36
N VAL A 287 -4.11 13.25 3.66
CA VAL A 287 -3.97 12.22 4.70
C VAL A 287 -5.30 12.04 5.42
N PHE A 288 -5.87 10.85 5.32
CA PHE A 288 -7.00 10.42 6.13
C PHE A 288 -6.50 9.71 7.40
N GLN A 289 -7.04 10.11 8.54
CA GLN A 289 -6.72 9.56 9.85
C GLN A 289 -8.02 9.07 10.51
N PRO A 290 -8.31 7.75 10.53
CA PRO A 290 -9.36 7.20 11.39
C PRO A 290 -9.18 7.70 12.83
N VAL A 291 -10.27 8.13 13.49
CA VAL A 291 -10.16 8.71 14.83
C VAL A 291 -9.49 7.74 15.81
N THR A 292 -8.36 8.18 16.35
CA THR A 292 -7.67 7.52 17.47
C THR A 292 -8.43 7.84 18.75
N HIS A 293 -8.95 6.83 19.44
CA HIS A 293 -9.84 7.04 20.59
C HIS A 293 -9.04 7.29 21.89
N ALA A 294 -8.30 8.40 21.87
CA ALA A 294 -7.50 8.94 22.96
C ALA A 294 -7.77 10.45 23.09
N GLY A 295 -7.49 11.05 24.26
CA GLY A 295 -7.75 12.48 24.50
C GLY A 295 -9.24 12.81 24.56
N ARG A 296 -9.71 13.79 23.76
CA ARG A 296 -11.15 14.10 23.60
C ARG A 296 -11.70 13.45 22.35
N HIS A 297 -12.82 12.76 22.51
CA HIS A 297 -13.61 12.21 21.40
C HIS A 297 -15.04 11.92 21.86
N LEU A 298 -15.94 11.73 20.90
CA LEU A 298 -17.34 11.37 21.14
C LEU A 298 -17.46 9.95 21.71
N GLN A 299 -18.65 9.58 22.19
CA GLN A 299 -18.90 8.21 22.64
C GLN A 299 -18.92 7.26 21.44
N PHE A 300 -18.21 6.13 21.54
CA PHE A 300 -18.03 5.18 20.44
C PHE A 300 -18.19 3.72 20.86
N ASP A 301 -18.41 2.84 19.89
CA ASP A 301 -18.31 1.38 20.05
C ASP A 301 -16.96 0.89 19.47
N PRO A 302 -16.08 0.27 20.29
CA PRO A 302 -14.84 -0.35 19.82
C PRO A 302 -15.01 -1.43 18.73
N LEU A 303 -16.21 -2.02 18.57
CA LEU A 303 -16.48 -3.05 17.56
C LEU A 303 -16.89 -2.48 16.19
N THR A 304 -17.28 -1.20 16.10
CA THR A 304 -17.78 -0.56 14.87
C THR A 304 -17.03 0.72 14.48
N ARG A 305 -15.87 1.00 15.06
CA ARG A 305 -14.96 2.08 14.64
C ARG A 305 -14.62 2.04 13.14
N LEU A 306 -14.05 3.11 12.60
CA LEU A 306 -13.29 3.06 11.34
C LEU A 306 -11.89 2.44 11.53
N THR A 307 -11.38 1.84 10.46
CA THR A 307 -10.04 1.27 10.34
C THR A 307 -9.42 1.63 8.99
N ASN A 308 -8.10 1.47 8.84
CA ASN A 308 -7.36 1.69 7.59
C ASN A 308 -8.08 1.14 6.33
N SER A 309 -8.53 -0.12 6.36
CA SER A 309 -9.22 -0.76 5.23
C SER A 309 -10.60 -0.18 4.95
N ASP A 310 -11.35 0.26 5.98
CA ASP A 310 -12.65 0.92 5.76
C ASP A 310 -12.49 2.25 4.99
N ILE A 311 -11.37 2.97 5.18
CA ILE A 311 -11.08 4.20 4.42
C ILE A 311 -10.69 3.87 2.98
N VAL A 312 -9.86 2.85 2.75
CA VAL A 312 -9.48 2.40 1.39
C VAL A 312 -10.73 2.00 0.59
N HIS A 313 -11.57 1.13 1.16
CA HIS A 313 -12.85 0.74 0.55
C HIS A 313 -13.82 1.92 0.40
N GLY A 314 -13.84 2.85 1.36
CA GLY A 314 -14.64 4.07 1.31
C GLY A 314 -14.23 5.03 0.18
N ILE A 315 -12.93 5.18 -0.10
CA ILE A 315 -12.43 5.97 -1.22
C ILE A 315 -12.82 5.29 -2.55
N ALA A 316 -12.56 4.00 -2.71
CA ALA A 316 -12.92 3.26 -3.92
C ALA A 316 -14.44 3.30 -4.20
N ALA A 317 -15.28 3.18 -3.17
CA ALA A 317 -16.73 3.27 -3.32
C ALA A 317 -17.25 4.68 -3.68
N GLN A 318 -16.51 5.74 -3.37
CA GLN A 318 -16.89 7.14 -3.65
C GLN A 318 -16.27 7.70 -4.94
N LEU A 319 -15.22 7.05 -5.44
CA LEU A 319 -14.43 7.40 -6.62
C LEU A 319 -14.10 6.16 -7.49
N PRO A 320 -15.07 5.31 -7.85
CA PRO A 320 -14.80 4.03 -8.52
C PRO A 320 -14.14 4.20 -9.90
N ASP A 321 -14.39 5.33 -10.56
CA ASP A 321 -13.76 5.67 -11.85
C ASP A 321 -12.25 5.96 -11.72
N TRP A 322 -11.78 6.28 -10.51
CA TRP A 322 -10.40 6.69 -10.22
C TRP A 322 -9.64 5.68 -9.37
N PHE A 323 -10.29 5.03 -8.39
CA PHE A 323 -9.64 4.20 -7.38
C PHE A 323 -10.32 2.85 -7.14
N ARG A 324 -9.48 1.84 -6.94
CA ARG A 324 -9.79 0.50 -6.41
C ARG A 324 -9.03 0.29 -5.10
N ALA A 325 -9.32 -0.81 -4.39
CA ALA A 325 -8.72 -1.07 -3.07
C ALA A 325 -7.23 -1.50 -3.16
N ASP A 326 -6.84 -2.14 -4.25
CA ASP A 326 -5.50 -2.61 -4.61
C ASP A 326 -4.56 -1.49 -5.10
N ASP A 327 -5.09 -0.34 -5.54
CA ASP A 327 -4.29 0.88 -5.76
C ASP A 327 -3.58 1.36 -4.48
N PHE A 328 -4.03 0.94 -3.29
CA PHE A 328 -3.48 1.34 -2.00
C PHE A 328 -2.62 0.24 -1.39
N PHE A 329 -1.31 0.49 -1.26
CA PHE A 329 -0.37 -0.47 -0.71
C PHE A 329 0.09 -0.11 0.72
N PRO A 330 0.27 -1.10 1.62
CA PRO A 330 0.85 -0.89 2.94
C PRO A 330 2.28 -0.34 2.90
N VAL A 331 2.54 0.65 3.76
CA VAL A 331 3.86 1.26 3.94
C VAL A 331 4.79 0.29 4.70
N PRO A 332 5.93 -0.13 4.12
CA PRO A 332 6.76 -1.21 4.68
C PRO A 332 7.64 -0.77 5.85
N CYS A 333 7.84 0.54 6.07
CA CYS A 333 8.69 1.02 7.17
C CYS A 333 8.00 0.88 8.53
N CYS A 334 6.71 1.20 8.64
CA CYS A 334 5.94 0.92 9.85
C CYS A 334 5.49 -0.56 9.89
N PHE A 335 4.64 -0.91 10.86
CA PHE A 335 3.85 -2.14 10.72
C PHE A 335 2.82 -1.95 9.58
N PRO A 336 2.64 -2.90 8.64
CA PRO A 336 1.85 -2.68 7.43
C PRO A 336 0.44 -2.15 7.64
N THR A 337 -0.28 -2.64 8.66
CA THR A 337 -1.67 -2.24 8.93
C THR A 337 -1.81 -0.81 9.48
N CYS A 338 -0.71 -0.14 9.84
CA CYS A 338 -0.75 1.22 10.39
C CYS A 338 -0.87 2.31 9.31
N ARG A 339 -0.33 2.09 8.10
CA ARG A 339 -0.33 3.10 7.05
C ARG A 339 -0.42 2.46 5.67
N SER A 340 -1.38 2.93 4.88
CA SER A 340 -1.53 2.59 3.46
C SER A 340 -1.37 3.85 2.64
N ILE A 341 -0.88 3.73 1.41
CA ILE A 341 -0.60 4.88 0.55
C ILE A 341 -0.88 4.53 -0.91
N THR A 342 -1.27 5.54 -1.69
CA THR A 342 -1.15 5.52 -3.14
C THR A 342 -0.58 6.85 -3.63
N TYR A 343 0.09 6.79 -4.78
CA TYR A 343 0.58 7.94 -5.53
C TYR A 343 -0.12 7.93 -6.88
N LEU A 344 -0.46 9.10 -7.39
CA LEU A 344 -1.16 9.23 -8.66
C LEU A 344 -0.58 10.36 -9.51
N LEU A 345 -0.74 10.22 -10.82
CA LEU A 345 -0.56 11.28 -11.80
C LEU A 345 -1.92 11.91 -12.09
N THR A 346 -2.01 13.25 -12.13
CA THR A 346 -3.24 13.95 -12.52
C THR A 346 -2.97 15.27 -13.24
N ASP A 347 -3.79 15.59 -14.23
CA ASP A 347 -3.84 16.91 -14.89
C ASP A 347 -5.01 17.78 -14.39
N GLY A 348 -5.78 17.29 -13.41
CA GLY A 348 -7.01 17.89 -12.90
C GLY A 348 -8.30 17.29 -13.48
N GLU A 349 -8.22 16.53 -14.58
CA GLU A 349 -9.35 15.85 -15.23
C GLU A 349 -9.18 14.32 -15.19
N HIS A 350 -7.98 13.84 -15.52
CA HIS A 350 -7.57 12.44 -15.49
C HIS A 350 -6.85 12.08 -14.19
N VAL A 351 -6.95 10.81 -13.78
CA VAL A 351 -6.30 10.26 -12.59
C VAL A 351 -5.74 8.88 -12.92
N VAL A 352 -4.43 8.70 -12.71
CA VAL A 352 -3.77 7.40 -12.86
C VAL A 352 -3.01 7.06 -11.59
N PRO A 353 -3.47 6.10 -10.76
CA PRO A 353 -2.68 5.54 -9.68
C PRO A 353 -1.41 4.87 -10.25
N ILE A 354 -0.24 5.29 -9.75
CA ILE A 354 1.07 4.78 -10.15
C ILE A 354 1.21 3.26 -9.94
N PRO A 355 0.57 2.63 -8.92
CA PRO A 355 0.51 1.17 -8.81
C PRO A 355 -0.14 0.41 -9.98
N ARG A 356 -0.86 1.07 -10.90
CA ARG A 356 -1.33 0.45 -12.16
C ARG A 356 -0.29 0.55 -13.29
N LEU A 357 0.73 1.38 -13.14
CA LEU A 357 1.84 1.53 -14.09
C LEU A 357 3.03 0.61 -13.73
N LEU A 358 3.18 0.31 -12.44
CA LEU A 358 4.30 -0.42 -11.85
C LEU A 358 3.82 -1.71 -11.19
N ASP A 359 4.46 -2.85 -11.46
CA ASP A 359 4.18 -4.06 -10.68
C ASP A 359 4.78 -3.97 -9.28
N VAL A 360 4.02 -3.39 -8.34
CA VAL A 360 4.48 -3.17 -6.97
C VAL A 360 4.84 -4.50 -6.27
N GLN A 361 4.31 -5.64 -6.73
CA GLN A 361 4.59 -6.94 -6.13
C GLN A 361 6.01 -7.42 -6.44
N ASP A 362 6.50 -7.22 -7.67
CA ASP A 362 7.86 -7.60 -8.10
C ASP A 362 8.95 -6.87 -7.29
N TYR A 363 8.74 -5.60 -6.93
CA TYR A 363 9.67 -4.82 -6.09
C TYR A 363 9.61 -5.16 -4.58
N LEU A 364 8.67 -6.01 -4.16
CA LEU A 364 8.51 -6.43 -2.76
C LEU A 364 9.02 -7.84 -2.49
N ASP A 365 8.96 -8.72 -3.48
CA ASP A 365 9.16 -10.15 -3.29
C ASP A 365 10.64 -10.59 -3.22
N TYR A 366 11.48 -9.78 -2.57
CA TYR A 366 12.94 -9.90 -2.51
C TYR A 366 13.46 -11.03 -1.59
N VAL A 367 12.61 -11.66 -0.77
CA VAL A 367 13.02 -12.68 0.22
C VAL A 367 13.16 -14.10 -0.38
N SER A 368 13.23 -14.25 -1.72
CA SER A 368 13.59 -15.52 -2.39
C SER A 368 14.48 -15.34 -3.63
N ASN A 369 15.78 -15.12 -3.40
CA ASN A 369 16.90 -15.42 -4.30
C ASN A 369 16.79 -15.07 -5.81
N ARG A 370 17.49 -13.99 -6.19
CA ARG A 370 17.89 -13.59 -7.57
C ARG A 370 16.69 -13.08 -8.40
N VAL A 371 16.81 -12.01 -9.20
CA VAL A 371 17.97 -11.22 -9.65
C VAL A 371 18.08 -9.89 -8.86
N ILE A 372 19.08 -9.04 -9.15
CA ILE A 372 19.30 -7.73 -8.53
C ILE A 372 18.89 -6.62 -9.53
N PRO A 373 17.79 -5.88 -9.31
CA PRO A 373 17.59 -4.55 -9.87
C PRO A 373 18.61 -3.57 -9.26
N ASP A 374 18.94 -2.47 -9.95
CA ASP A 374 19.90 -1.49 -9.44
C ASP A 374 19.53 -1.02 -8.01
N LEU A 375 20.52 -1.06 -7.13
CA LEU A 375 20.41 -0.65 -5.73
C LEU A 375 19.89 0.79 -5.59
N ALA A 376 20.23 1.67 -6.53
CA ALA A 376 19.73 3.05 -6.56
C ALA A 376 18.20 3.13 -6.76
N ILE A 377 17.62 2.25 -7.58
CA ILE A 377 16.17 2.15 -7.81
C ILE A 377 15.49 1.69 -6.52
N ARG A 378 16.02 0.64 -5.90
CA ARG A 378 15.49 0.12 -4.64
C ARG A 378 15.54 1.16 -3.53
N GLU A 379 16.66 1.88 -3.38
CA GLU A 379 16.79 2.94 -2.38
C GLU A 379 15.81 4.09 -2.63
N ALA A 380 15.56 4.44 -3.90
CA ALA A 380 14.59 5.45 -4.28
C ALA A 380 13.15 5.05 -3.89
N LEU A 381 12.73 3.81 -4.19
CA LEU A 381 11.41 3.30 -3.82
C LEU A 381 11.27 3.10 -2.30
N GLU A 382 12.31 2.62 -1.60
CA GLU A 382 12.28 2.46 -0.13
C GLU A 382 12.22 3.81 0.60
N LYS A 383 12.81 4.88 0.04
CA LYS A 383 12.64 6.26 0.53
C LYS A 383 11.28 6.86 0.18
N LEU A 384 10.80 6.66 -1.05
CA LEU A 384 9.47 7.12 -1.48
C LEU A 384 8.38 6.51 -0.60
N TRP A 385 8.45 5.21 -0.30
CA TRP A 385 7.48 4.50 0.53
C TRP A 385 7.79 4.59 2.04
N SER A 386 8.54 5.61 2.47
CA SER A 386 8.77 5.92 3.89
C SER A 386 7.60 6.72 4.48
N ALA A 387 7.37 6.57 5.79
CA ALA A 387 6.48 7.45 6.53
C ALA A 387 6.94 8.92 6.54
N SER A 388 8.22 9.15 6.23
CA SER A 388 8.88 10.46 6.11
C SER A 388 8.80 11.09 4.72
N ALA A 389 8.22 10.41 3.71
CA ALA A 389 8.11 10.97 2.37
C ALA A 389 7.13 12.15 2.34
N VAL A 390 7.60 13.32 1.91
CA VAL A 390 6.82 14.56 1.77
C VAL A 390 6.90 15.00 0.31
N LEU A 391 5.76 15.05 -0.38
CA LEU A 391 5.72 15.46 -1.79
C LEU A 391 6.13 16.94 -1.94
N GLY A 392 6.58 17.29 -3.15
CA GLY A 392 7.11 18.63 -3.46
C GLY A 392 8.47 18.96 -2.82
N THR A 393 9.12 18.00 -2.14
CA THR A 393 10.49 18.15 -1.64
C THR A 393 11.49 17.64 -2.69
N ASP A 394 12.68 18.25 -2.76
CA ASP A 394 13.72 17.87 -3.73
C ASP A 394 14.08 16.37 -3.62
N THR A 395 14.16 15.84 -2.40
CA THR A 395 14.42 14.41 -2.13
C THR A 395 13.33 13.50 -2.69
N THR A 396 12.05 13.88 -2.61
CA THR A 396 10.95 13.08 -3.16
C THR A 396 10.86 13.22 -4.67
N ILE A 397 11.12 14.41 -5.22
CA ILE A 397 11.24 14.67 -6.66
C ILE A 397 12.38 13.84 -7.27
N GLU A 398 13.56 13.83 -6.66
CA GLU A 398 14.72 13.03 -7.08
C GLU A 398 14.42 11.52 -7.02
N GLN A 399 13.75 11.05 -5.97
CA GLN A 399 13.37 9.64 -5.84
C GLN A 399 12.30 9.22 -6.86
N LEU A 400 11.34 10.09 -7.17
CA LEU A 400 10.37 9.88 -8.26
C LEU A 400 11.06 9.86 -9.62
N GLN A 401 12.02 10.75 -9.87
CA GLN A 401 12.83 10.77 -11.10
C GLN A 401 13.72 9.53 -11.23
N LYS A 402 14.30 9.04 -10.12
CA LYS A 402 15.04 7.75 -10.09
C LYS A 402 14.12 6.56 -10.33
N ALA A 403 12.94 6.54 -9.71
CA ALA A 403 11.91 5.51 -9.92
C ALA A 403 11.31 5.56 -11.34
N ALA A 404 11.33 6.72 -12.01
CA ALA A 404 10.97 6.86 -13.43
C ALA A 404 12.12 6.41 -14.35
N ALA A 405 13.36 6.81 -14.07
CA ALA A 405 14.57 6.38 -14.78
C ALA A 405 14.82 4.86 -14.70
N ALA A 406 14.31 4.21 -13.65
CA ALA A 406 14.26 2.77 -13.49
C ALA A 406 13.46 2.03 -14.57
N LEU A 407 12.50 2.71 -15.20
CA LEU A 407 11.56 2.14 -16.16
C LEU A 407 12.18 2.18 -17.56
N ASP A 408 13.33 1.51 -17.73
CA ASP A 408 14.15 1.60 -18.94
C ASP A 408 13.51 0.88 -20.14
N CYS A 409 12.48 1.52 -20.70
CA CYS A 409 11.95 1.22 -22.02
C CYS A 409 12.78 1.86 -23.15
N ALA A 410 13.82 2.64 -22.84
CA ALA A 410 14.50 3.51 -23.80
C ALA A 410 15.22 2.71 -24.91
N ASN A 411 15.65 1.49 -24.59
CA ASN A 411 16.28 0.56 -25.54
C ASN A 411 15.28 -0.34 -26.30
N ALA A 412 13.99 -0.34 -25.93
CA ALA A 412 12.99 -1.31 -26.43
C ALA A 412 11.87 -0.70 -27.29
N CYS A 413 11.46 0.55 -27.06
CA CYS A 413 10.33 1.17 -27.77
C CYS A 413 10.63 2.56 -28.38
N GLY A 414 11.86 3.06 -28.25
CA GLY A 414 12.27 4.38 -28.78
C GLY A 414 11.65 5.58 -28.04
N ILE A 415 11.00 5.35 -26.89
CA ILE A 415 10.33 6.38 -26.09
C ILE A 415 11.08 6.53 -24.77
N ASN A 416 11.55 7.75 -24.49
CA ASN A 416 12.16 8.10 -23.22
C ASN A 416 11.07 8.32 -22.15
N LEU A 417 10.47 7.23 -21.67
CA LEU A 417 9.48 7.24 -20.60
C LEU A 417 9.99 7.98 -19.33
N PRO A 418 11.27 7.86 -18.92
CA PRO A 418 11.85 8.70 -17.86
C PRO A 418 11.72 10.21 -18.10
N GLU A 419 11.94 10.70 -19.34
CA GLU A 419 11.81 12.11 -19.70
C GLU A 419 10.35 12.55 -19.77
N ALA A 420 9.44 11.68 -20.23
CA ALA A 420 8.00 11.93 -20.17
C ALA A 420 7.52 12.07 -18.71
N LEU A 421 7.98 11.20 -17.80
CA LEU A 421 7.64 11.23 -16.37
C LEU A 421 8.32 12.38 -15.62
N ALA A 422 9.54 12.77 -15.99
CA ALA A 422 10.20 13.95 -15.43
C ALA A 422 9.40 15.25 -15.71
N ASN A 423 8.81 15.35 -16.91
CA ASN A 423 7.88 16.40 -17.31
C ASN A 423 6.47 16.29 -16.67
N LEU A 424 6.26 15.34 -15.76
CA LEU A 424 5.04 15.16 -14.95
C LEU A 424 5.31 15.23 -13.44
N THR A 425 6.52 15.57 -12.98
CA THR A 425 6.83 15.55 -11.54
C THR A 425 6.04 16.60 -10.73
N ASP A 426 5.52 17.64 -11.40
CA ASP A 426 4.59 18.64 -10.86
C ASP A 426 3.11 18.17 -10.83
N ARG A 427 2.81 17.02 -11.45
CA ARG A 427 1.49 16.37 -11.52
C ARG A 427 1.33 15.18 -10.59
N VAL A 428 2.31 14.92 -9.72
CA VAL A 428 2.26 13.83 -8.74
C VAL A 428 1.52 14.28 -7.49
N PHE A 429 0.46 13.55 -7.14
CA PHE A 429 -0.30 13.72 -5.90
C PHE A 429 -0.27 12.41 -5.09
N ALA A 430 -0.53 12.46 -3.79
CA ALA A 430 -0.64 11.25 -2.98
C ALA A 430 -1.86 11.24 -2.06
N ILE A 431 -2.34 10.04 -1.75
CA ILE A 431 -3.39 9.81 -0.75
C ILE A 431 -2.84 8.81 0.26
N VAL A 432 -2.88 9.19 1.53
CA VAL A 432 -2.34 8.42 2.66
C VAL A 432 -3.49 8.09 3.60
N ILE A 433 -3.57 6.83 4.03
CA ILE A 433 -4.40 6.43 5.18
C ILE A 433 -3.44 6.14 6.33
N GLN A 434 -3.48 6.94 7.40
CA GLN A 434 -2.65 6.76 8.58
C GLN A 434 -3.53 6.43 9.78
N ASP A 435 -3.54 5.16 10.17
CA ASP A 435 -4.25 4.64 11.33
C ASP A 435 -3.30 4.64 12.55
N PHE A 436 -3.86 4.80 13.75
CA PHE A 436 -3.10 4.84 15.00
C PHE A 436 -3.85 4.08 16.10
N GLN A 437 -3.08 3.36 16.91
CA GLN A 437 -3.61 2.53 17.99
C GLN A 437 -3.93 3.37 19.23
N ASP A 438 -5.02 3.01 19.89
CA ASP A 438 -5.51 3.62 21.14
C ASP A 438 -5.59 2.56 22.27
N PRO A 439 -5.99 2.91 23.51
CA PRO A 439 -6.02 1.94 24.62
C PRO A 439 -6.94 0.72 24.41
N TYR A 440 -7.83 0.70 23.41
CA TYR A 440 -8.52 -0.52 22.98
C TYR A 440 -7.68 -1.33 21.98
N THR A 441 -7.19 -0.71 20.91
CA THR A 441 -6.55 -1.41 19.77
C THR A 441 -5.04 -1.68 19.90
N LEU A 442 -4.37 -1.12 20.92
CA LEU A 442 -2.91 -1.26 21.10
C LEU A 442 -2.45 -2.72 21.13
N ASN A 443 -1.66 -3.08 20.12
CA ASN A 443 -1.00 -4.37 19.92
C ASN A 443 0.52 -4.13 19.91
N VAL A 444 1.22 -4.69 20.90
CA VAL A 444 2.66 -4.47 21.10
C VAL A 444 3.49 -4.88 19.88
N LYS A 445 3.07 -5.90 19.11
CA LYS A 445 3.70 -6.30 17.84
C LYS A 445 3.75 -5.17 16.81
N GLN A 446 2.66 -4.40 16.68
CA GLN A 446 2.59 -3.25 15.78
C GLN A 446 3.37 -2.07 16.34
N LEU A 447 3.23 -1.81 17.65
CA LEU A 447 3.89 -0.73 18.37
C LEU A 447 5.43 -0.83 18.29
N MET A 448 5.98 -2.04 18.38
CA MET A 448 7.42 -2.31 18.25
C MET A 448 7.99 -1.97 16.86
N LYS A 449 7.15 -1.71 15.85
CA LYS A 449 7.57 -1.25 14.52
C LYS A 449 6.93 0.11 14.14
N CYS A 450 6.54 0.91 15.13
CA CYS A 450 6.09 2.28 14.91
C CYS A 450 7.30 3.18 14.62
N CYS A 451 7.32 3.85 13.46
CA CYS A 451 8.41 4.74 13.04
C CYS A 451 8.13 6.24 13.25
N VAL A 452 6.97 6.57 13.83
CA VAL A 452 6.53 7.93 14.16
C VAL A 452 6.74 8.13 15.65
N GLN A 453 7.72 8.94 16.03
CA GLN A 453 8.16 9.10 17.42
C GLN A 453 7.77 10.47 17.97
N GLN A 454 7.15 10.50 19.14
CA GLN A 454 7.09 11.70 19.98
C GLN A 454 8.45 11.93 20.62
N LEU A 455 9.08 13.06 20.31
CA LEU A 455 10.23 13.56 21.06
C LEU A 455 9.73 14.16 22.38
N THR A 456 10.43 13.89 23.48
CA THR A 456 10.11 14.40 24.82
C THR A 456 11.29 15.20 25.43
N PRO A 457 11.04 16.16 26.35
CA PRO A 457 12.09 17.10 26.84
C PRO A 457 13.24 16.44 27.63
N ASP A 458 13.05 15.20 28.08
CA ASP A 458 14.07 14.34 28.70
C ASP A 458 14.93 13.58 27.67
N GLY A 459 14.72 13.83 26.37
CA GLY A 459 15.51 13.28 25.27
C GLY A 459 15.03 11.92 24.73
N ARG A 460 13.90 11.38 25.21
CA ARG A 460 13.35 10.12 24.67
C ARG A 460 12.58 10.34 23.36
N LEU A 461 12.63 9.33 22.50
CA LEU A 461 11.84 9.23 21.26
C LEU A 461 10.80 8.10 21.47
N ILE A 462 9.58 8.45 21.84
CA ILE A 462 8.53 7.52 22.25
C ILE A 462 7.55 7.27 21.09
N PRO A 463 7.34 6.02 20.64
CA PRO A 463 6.32 5.67 19.65
C PRO A 463 4.97 6.36 19.87
N PHE A 464 4.45 7.03 18.84
CA PHE A 464 3.26 7.89 18.94
C PHE A 464 2.08 7.18 19.62
N CYS A 465 1.80 5.93 19.24
CA CYS A 465 0.72 5.16 19.83
C CYS A 465 0.94 4.84 21.32
N ALA A 466 2.20 4.66 21.77
CA ALA A 466 2.53 4.53 23.19
C ALA A 466 2.34 5.86 23.92
N TYR A 467 2.87 6.95 23.35
CA TYR A 467 2.79 8.28 23.95
C TYR A 467 1.34 8.70 24.25
N ASN A 468 0.44 8.44 23.30
CA ASN A 468 -0.98 8.80 23.39
C ASN A 468 -1.85 7.84 24.24
N SER A 469 -1.37 6.62 24.55
CA SER A 469 -2.24 5.55 25.09
C SER A 469 -1.78 4.92 26.41
N VAL A 470 -0.48 4.96 26.71
CA VAL A 470 0.16 4.19 27.81
C VAL A 470 0.35 5.03 29.08
N GLY A 471 0.21 6.36 29.00
CA GLY A 471 0.38 7.29 30.13
C GLY A 471 1.58 8.25 30.01
N TYR A 472 2.35 8.19 28.91
CA TYR A 472 3.55 9.03 28.76
C TYR A 472 3.25 10.50 28.47
N ARG A 473 2.14 10.83 27.79
CA ARG A 473 1.71 12.23 27.63
C ARG A 473 1.40 12.86 28.98
N GLU A 474 0.73 12.12 29.84
CA GLU A 474 0.31 12.54 31.18
C GLU A 474 1.56 12.80 32.04
N GLN A 475 2.53 11.88 32.03
CA GLN A 475 3.85 12.05 32.66
C GLN A 475 4.61 13.29 32.14
N VAL A 476 4.70 13.47 30.81
CA VAL A 476 5.43 14.60 30.21
C VAL A 476 4.73 15.93 30.47
N ARG A 477 3.39 15.93 30.56
CA ARG A 477 2.62 17.12 30.98
C ARG A 477 2.90 17.46 32.44
N GLU A 478 2.83 16.49 33.36
CA GLU A 478 3.17 16.70 34.78
C GLU A 478 4.61 17.21 34.95
N GLN A 479 5.58 16.66 34.21
CA GLN A 479 6.97 17.14 34.19
C GLN A 479 7.12 18.58 33.69
N LEU A 480 6.30 19.03 32.74
CA LEU A 480 6.38 20.36 32.14
C LEU A 480 5.58 21.43 32.88
N THR A 481 4.52 21.05 33.60
CA THR A 481 3.61 21.98 34.29
C THR A 481 3.79 21.99 35.80
N GLY A 482 4.33 20.92 36.38
CA GLY A 482 4.32 20.68 37.83
C GLY A 482 2.93 20.32 38.39
N VAL A 483 1.96 20.03 37.52
CA VAL A 483 0.57 19.70 37.89
C VAL A 483 0.27 18.25 37.54
N ALA A 484 -0.16 17.47 38.53
CA ALA A 484 -0.48 16.05 38.35
C ALA A 484 -1.62 15.84 37.34
N VAL A 485 -1.33 15.15 36.24
CA VAL A 485 -2.31 14.82 35.19
C VAL A 485 -2.78 13.37 35.39
N PRO A 486 -4.07 13.12 35.63
CA PRO A 486 -4.60 11.77 35.81
C PRO A 486 -4.71 11.01 34.47
N ASP A 487 -4.62 9.68 34.53
CA ASP A 487 -4.68 8.80 33.36
C ASP A 487 -5.97 8.94 32.54
N MET A 488 -5.79 9.05 31.23
CA MET A 488 -6.84 9.25 30.26
C MET A 488 -7.45 7.93 29.78
N VAL A 489 -8.77 7.77 29.87
CA VAL A 489 -9.50 6.54 29.52
C VAL A 489 -10.42 6.79 28.30
N PRO A 490 -10.54 5.85 27.34
CA PRO A 490 -11.42 6.06 26.18
C PRO A 490 -12.90 6.22 26.58
N ASN A 491 -13.59 7.14 25.92
CA ASN A 491 -15.05 7.33 26.02
C ASN A 491 -15.86 6.21 25.32
N ALA A 492 -15.50 4.94 25.55
CA ALA A 492 -16.14 3.79 24.93
C ALA A 492 -17.48 3.47 25.61
N ALA A 493 -18.51 3.13 24.83
CA ALA A 493 -19.84 2.80 25.36
C ALA A 493 -19.80 1.67 26.44
N PRO A 494 -19.01 0.59 26.31
CA PRO A 494 -18.88 -0.43 27.36
C PRO A 494 -18.28 0.07 28.69
N LEU A 495 -17.59 1.23 28.69
CA LEU A 495 -16.97 1.80 29.88
C LEU A 495 -17.84 2.85 30.59
N ALA A 496 -19.00 3.24 30.03
CA ALA A 496 -19.73 4.46 30.44
C ALA A 496 -20.03 4.56 31.95
N GLY A 497 -20.21 3.45 32.67
CA GLY A 497 -20.41 3.41 34.13
C GLY A 497 -19.15 3.53 34.99
N LEU A 498 -17.96 3.62 34.40
CA LEU A 498 -16.64 3.67 35.06
C LEU A 498 -15.89 5.00 34.85
N LEU A 499 -16.51 5.96 34.15
CA LEU A 499 -15.86 7.19 33.68
C LEU A 499 -16.31 8.43 34.47
N ALA A 500 -15.37 9.34 34.67
CA ALA A 500 -15.63 10.74 35.04
C ALA A 500 -15.23 11.67 33.89
N ASP A 501 -15.83 12.86 33.85
CA ASP A 501 -15.36 13.95 32.98
C ASP A 501 -14.19 14.71 33.61
N SER A 502 -13.15 14.95 32.81
CA SER A 502 -12.09 15.90 33.13
C SER A 502 -12.61 17.34 33.01
N PRO A 503 -11.93 18.32 33.62
CA PRO A 503 -12.19 19.75 33.37
C PRO A 503 -12.07 20.19 31.90
N ARG A 504 -11.54 19.32 31.03
CA ARG A 504 -11.29 19.59 29.60
C ARG A 504 -12.34 18.97 28.67
N GLY A 505 -13.21 18.09 29.18
CA GLY A 505 -14.19 17.31 28.39
C GLY A 505 -13.68 15.95 27.89
N SER A 506 -12.55 15.48 28.44
CA SER A 506 -11.95 14.16 28.17
C SER A 506 -12.26 13.19 29.32
N LYS A 507 -12.25 11.87 29.11
CA LYS A 507 -12.72 10.90 30.14
C LYS A 507 -11.61 10.31 31.00
N GLN A 508 -11.88 10.14 32.30
CA GLN A 508 -10.94 9.64 33.31
C GLN A 508 -11.51 8.43 34.07
N SER A 509 -10.65 7.59 34.63
CA SER A 509 -11.07 6.47 35.50
C SER A 509 -11.68 6.97 36.81
N LEU A 510 -12.81 6.40 37.23
CA LEU A 510 -13.33 6.55 38.59
C LEU A 510 -12.49 5.81 39.65
N ASP A 511 -11.81 4.72 39.27
CA ASP A 511 -10.99 3.94 40.20
C ASP A 511 -9.53 4.44 40.21
N ARG A 512 -8.98 4.58 41.41
CA ARG A 512 -7.78 5.41 41.72
C ARG A 512 -6.68 4.61 42.44
N LYS A 513 -6.56 3.31 42.15
CA LYS A 513 -5.82 2.35 42.97
C LYS A 513 -4.71 1.56 42.27
N HIS A 514 -3.49 1.96 42.65
CA HIS A 514 -2.26 1.17 42.84
C HIS A 514 -1.11 1.32 41.80
N PRO A 515 0.13 1.52 42.28
CA PRO A 515 1.34 1.45 41.46
C PRO A 515 1.80 0.00 41.20
N SER A 516 2.64 -0.19 40.19
CA SER A 516 3.10 -1.49 39.70
C SER A 516 4.24 -2.13 40.53
N PRO A 517 4.24 -3.47 40.73
CA PRO A 517 5.35 -4.24 41.30
C PRO A 517 6.36 -4.75 40.24
N LYS A 518 7.50 -5.30 40.68
CA LYS A 518 8.66 -5.70 39.84
C LYS A 518 8.93 -7.22 39.80
N HIS A 519 9.82 -7.63 38.88
CA HIS A 519 10.54 -8.93 38.74
C HIS A 519 9.76 -10.11 38.08
N PRO A 520 10.44 -11.14 37.52
CA PRO A 520 11.70 -11.18 36.75
C PRO A 520 11.62 -12.03 35.43
N ALA A 521 12.71 -12.10 34.64
CA ALA A 521 12.80 -12.85 33.35
C ALA A 521 13.09 -14.38 33.49
N PRO A 522 12.84 -15.23 32.46
CA PRO A 522 13.97 -15.74 31.62
C PRO A 522 13.70 -16.28 30.17
N ILE A 523 14.76 -16.25 29.32
CA ILE A 523 15.15 -17.23 28.25
C ILE A 523 14.37 -17.28 26.89
N THR A 524 15.04 -17.79 25.82
CA THR A 524 14.74 -17.63 24.36
C THR A 524 14.87 -18.92 23.51
N LEU A 525 14.32 -18.96 22.27
CA LEU A 525 14.88 -19.48 20.97
C LEU A 525 13.79 -19.59 19.80
N PRO A 526 14.14 -19.66 18.47
CA PRO A 526 13.25 -19.31 17.31
C PRO A 526 13.31 -20.32 16.05
N PRO A 527 13.19 -19.98 14.71
CA PRO A 527 12.12 -19.41 13.79
C PRO A 527 11.94 -20.02 12.32
N GLN A 528 11.19 -19.35 11.36
CA GLN A 528 11.19 -19.34 9.81
C GLN A 528 10.24 -20.28 8.95
N ARG A 529 9.84 -20.15 7.63
CA ARG A 529 9.84 -19.12 6.48
C ARG A 529 9.02 -19.50 5.15
N ILE A 530 8.74 -18.51 4.23
CA ILE A 530 8.70 -18.50 2.69
C ILE A 530 7.45 -18.99 1.83
N LYS A 531 7.16 -18.68 0.50
CA LYS A 531 7.12 -17.45 -0.41
C LYS A 531 6.97 -17.73 -1.99
N ALA A 532 6.52 -16.74 -2.84
CA ALA A 532 6.90 -16.38 -4.29
C ALA A 532 6.02 -16.75 -5.55
N CYS A 533 6.03 -16.11 -6.78
CA CYS A 533 6.14 -14.68 -7.29
C CYS A 533 5.90 -14.46 -8.85
N CYS A 534 5.60 -13.21 -9.28
CA CYS A 534 5.99 -12.44 -10.53
C CYS A 534 5.15 -12.34 -11.88
N ALA A 535 5.31 -11.27 -12.72
CA ALA A 535 4.51 -10.90 -13.96
C ALA A 535 5.18 -11.20 -15.36
N GLU A 536 4.75 -10.88 -16.63
CA GLU A 536 3.89 -9.85 -17.33
C GLU A 536 3.50 -10.27 -18.85
N ALA A 537 3.01 -9.42 -19.82
CA ALA A 537 2.48 -9.77 -21.22
C ALA A 537 2.85 -9.03 -22.62
N TYR A 538 3.86 -9.46 -23.45
CA TYR A 538 4.35 -9.08 -24.89
C TYR A 538 3.79 -10.53 -27.45
N SER A 539 3.50 -10.04 -28.73
CA SER A 539 4.50 -9.67 -29.78
C SER A 539 5.00 -8.20 -29.95
N GLY A 540 4.16 -7.22 -30.33
CA GLY A 540 4.54 -5.90 -30.91
C GLY A 540 5.15 -4.81 -30.00
N ASP A 541 5.63 -3.70 -30.60
CA ASP A 541 6.36 -2.62 -29.89
C ASP A 541 5.44 -1.61 -29.17
N ILE A 542 4.34 -1.19 -29.79
CA ILE A 542 3.32 -0.39 -29.08
C ILE A 542 2.58 -1.23 -28.03
N VAL A 543 2.58 -2.55 -28.18
CA VAL A 543 2.05 -3.49 -27.19
C VAL A 543 3.07 -3.72 -26.05
N SER A 544 4.38 -3.67 -26.33
CA SER A 544 5.44 -3.53 -25.30
C SER A 544 5.30 -2.25 -24.48
N LEU A 545 5.12 -1.10 -25.15
CA LEU A 545 4.83 0.17 -24.50
C LEU A 545 3.58 0.09 -23.60
N LEU A 546 2.50 -0.49 -24.11
CA LEU A 546 1.24 -0.58 -23.38
C LEU A 546 1.25 -1.58 -22.23
N LEU A 547 2.29 -2.39 -22.02
CA LEU A 547 2.25 -3.40 -20.95
C LEU A 547 3.57 -3.81 -20.20
N GLY A 548 4.86 -3.84 -20.69
CA GLY A 548 6.00 -4.51 -19.93
C GLY A 548 7.03 -5.47 -20.65
N ASP A 549 7.51 -6.60 -20.03
CA ASP A 549 8.56 -7.57 -20.58
C ASP A 549 8.40 -9.17 -20.72
N SER A 550 7.45 -9.96 -20.15
CA SER A 550 7.12 -11.42 -20.54
C SER A 550 5.79 -11.60 -21.34
N TYR A 551 5.31 -12.70 -21.99
CA TYR A 551 4.18 -12.61 -23.01
C TYR A 551 2.74 -13.20 -22.79
N HIS A 552 2.11 -13.08 -21.61
CA HIS A 552 0.73 -13.55 -21.34
C HIS A 552 0.15 -12.99 -20.01
N PRO A 553 -1.18 -12.86 -19.82
CA PRO A 553 -1.78 -12.56 -18.51
C PRO A 553 -1.21 -13.46 -17.40
N GLY A 554 -0.96 -12.91 -16.22
CA GLY A 554 -0.44 -13.65 -15.06
C GLY A 554 1.05 -14.02 -15.13
N GLY A 555 1.69 -13.85 -16.30
CA GLY A 555 3.14 -13.70 -16.38
C GLY A 555 3.98 -14.86 -15.86
N ALA A 556 5.19 -14.56 -15.37
CA ALA A 556 6.18 -15.53 -14.90
C ALA A 556 5.71 -16.39 -13.71
N ALA A 557 4.80 -15.89 -12.87
CA ALA A 557 4.11 -16.71 -11.86
C ALA A 557 3.29 -17.80 -12.54
N LEU A 558 2.53 -17.43 -13.59
CA LEU A 558 1.73 -18.36 -14.36
C LEU A 558 2.59 -19.31 -15.22
N THR A 559 3.70 -18.84 -15.80
CA THR A 559 4.66 -19.69 -16.52
C THR A 559 5.37 -20.68 -15.59
N ARG A 560 5.74 -20.26 -14.36
CA ARG A 560 6.25 -21.19 -13.32
C ARG A 560 5.18 -22.18 -12.87
N ARG A 561 3.95 -21.71 -12.65
CA ARG A 561 2.78 -22.55 -12.34
C ARG A 561 2.56 -23.60 -13.44
N LEU A 562 2.67 -23.21 -14.70
CA LEU A 562 2.58 -24.07 -15.88
C LEU A 562 3.74 -25.08 -15.92
N ALA A 563 4.98 -24.62 -15.73
CA ALA A 563 6.19 -25.45 -15.70
C ALA A 563 6.16 -26.50 -14.56
N ASP A 564 5.66 -26.12 -13.39
CA ASP A 564 5.47 -26.99 -12.23
C ASP A 564 4.39 -28.05 -12.50
N GLN A 565 3.25 -27.67 -13.09
CA GLN A 565 2.20 -28.61 -13.51
C GLN A 565 2.67 -29.57 -14.62
N LEU A 566 3.53 -29.10 -15.53
CA LEU A 566 4.21 -29.91 -16.54
C LEU A 566 5.35 -30.78 -15.96
N GLY A 567 5.67 -30.64 -14.67
CA GLY A 567 6.70 -31.42 -13.98
C GLY A 567 8.11 -31.21 -14.54
N LEU A 568 8.39 -30.01 -15.07
CA LEU A 568 9.65 -29.67 -15.72
C LEU A 568 10.83 -29.78 -14.76
N ARG A 569 11.95 -30.30 -15.27
CA ARG A 569 13.17 -30.55 -14.49
C ARG A 569 14.40 -30.72 -15.40
N PRO A 570 15.62 -30.55 -14.87
CA PRO A 570 16.83 -30.57 -15.69
C PRO A 570 16.95 -31.84 -16.55
N GLY A 571 17.27 -31.67 -17.83
CA GLY A 571 17.39 -32.76 -18.81
C GLY A 571 16.10 -33.12 -19.57
N LYS A 572 14.95 -32.52 -19.25
CA LYS A 572 13.75 -32.55 -20.10
C LYS A 572 13.94 -31.70 -21.36
N ARG A 573 13.29 -32.08 -22.48
CA ARG A 573 13.14 -31.23 -23.68
C ARG A 573 11.73 -30.64 -23.74
N VAL A 574 11.64 -29.34 -23.98
CA VAL A 574 10.39 -28.58 -24.08
C VAL A 574 10.29 -27.90 -25.44
N ALA A 575 9.10 -27.92 -26.04
CA ALA A 575 8.75 -27.05 -27.16
C ALA A 575 8.02 -25.80 -26.63
N ASP A 576 8.44 -24.61 -27.04
CA ASP A 576 7.80 -23.34 -26.71
C ASP A 576 7.19 -22.78 -28.01
N VAL A 577 5.87 -22.64 -28.09
CA VAL A 577 5.16 -22.38 -29.35
C VAL A 577 4.40 -21.06 -29.30
N ALA A 578 4.64 -20.21 -30.31
CA ALA A 578 4.36 -18.77 -30.28
C ALA A 578 5.18 -18.05 -29.19
N ALA A 579 6.48 -18.37 -29.14
CA ALA A 579 7.39 -17.94 -28.08
C ALA A 579 7.65 -16.41 -28.03
N GLY A 580 7.19 -15.63 -29.02
CA GLY A 580 7.30 -14.18 -29.06
C GLY A 580 8.74 -13.70 -28.91
N ARG A 581 8.99 -12.81 -27.94
CA ARG A 581 10.35 -12.30 -27.62
C ARG A 581 11.21 -13.29 -26.80
N GLY A 582 10.75 -14.52 -26.60
CA GLY A 582 11.48 -15.60 -25.93
C GLY A 582 11.62 -15.41 -24.41
N ALA A 583 10.62 -14.83 -23.74
CA ALA A 583 10.61 -14.71 -22.29
C ALA A 583 10.48 -16.09 -21.61
N THR A 584 9.42 -16.84 -21.94
CA THR A 584 9.17 -18.22 -21.52
C THR A 584 10.39 -19.11 -21.79
N ALA A 585 10.87 -19.16 -23.04
CA ALA A 585 12.06 -19.92 -23.41
C ALA A 585 13.30 -19.64 -22.53
N ARG A 586 13.55 -18.37 -22.17
CA ARG A 586 14.65 -18.00 -21.26
C ARG A 586 14.40 -18.50 -19.83
N LEU A 587 13.22 -18.21 -19.27
CA LEU A 587 12.82 -18.61 -17.91
C LEU A 587 12.95 -20.12 -17.72
N LEU A 588 12.39 -20.92 -18.63
CA LEU A 588 12.46 -22.38 -18.58
C LEU A 588 13.91 -22.91 -18.67
N ALA A 589 14.73 -22.34 -19.55
CA ALA A 589 16.12 -22.77 -19.71
C ALA A 589 17.05 -22.34 -18.57
N GLU A 590 16.74 -21.27 -17.84
CA GLU A 590 17.52 -20.78 -16.70
C GLU A 590 17.09 -21.43 -15.37
N GLU A 591 15.81 -21.35 -15.03
CA GLU A 591 15.28 -21.82 -13.74
C GLU A 591 15.16 -23.35 -13.70
N TYR A 592 14.42 -23.92 -14.67
CA TYR A 592 14.16 -25.36 -14.75
C TYR A 592 15.29 -26.14 -15.44
N ARG A 593 16.22 -25.44 -16.10
CA ARG A 593 17.42 -25.98 -16.78
C ARG A 593 17.11 -27.06 -17.81
N VAL A 594 15.96 -26.94 -18.46
CA VAL A 594 15.58 -27.76 -19.62
C VAL A 594 16.36 -27.35 -20.87
N ALA A 595 16.16 -28.08 -21.96
CA ALA A 595 16.47 -27.60 -23.31
C ALA A 595 15.16 -27.21 -24.00
N VAL A 596 15.13 -26.02 -24.61
CA VAL A 596 13.95 -25.43 -25.24
C VAL A 596 14.19 -25.26 -26.74
N ASP A 597 13.30 -25.84 -27.54
CA ASP A 597 13.14 -25.48 -28.95
C ASP A 597 11.94 -24.55 -29.07
N ALA A 598 12.19 -23.28 -29.30
CA ALA A 598 11.20 -22.22 -29.35
C ALA A 598 10.83 -21.90 -30.81
N VAL A 599 9.54 -21.83 -31.11
CA VAL A 599 8.98 -21.59 -32.46
C VAL A 599 8.16 -20.31 -32.43
N GLU A 600 8.42 -19.42 -33.39
CA GLU A 600 7.80 -18.10 -33.47
C GLU A 600 7.59 -17.69 -34.95
N LEU A 601 6.43 -17.09 -35.24
CA LEU A 601 5.97 -16.78 -36.60
C LEU A 601 6.48 -15.42 -37.13
N SER A 602 6.88 -14.49 -36.26
CA SER A 602 7.44 -13.19 -36.68
C SER A 602 8.97 -13.22 -36.74
N GLU A 603 9.56 -12.92 -37.90
CA GLU A 603 11.02 -12.79 -38.05
C GLU A 603 11.62 -11.73 -37.11
N THR A 604 10.87 -10.64 -36.84
CA THR A 604 11.25 -9.60 -35.89
C THR A 604 11.31 -10.14 -34.46
N ASN A 605 10.29 -10.90 -34.04
CA ASN A 605 10.27 -11.54 -32.72
C ASN A 605 11.40 -12.56 -32.58
N VAL A 606 11.60 -13.42 -33.58
CA VAL A 606 12.73 -14.37 -33.65
C VAL A 606 14.08 -13.64 -33.53
N THR A 607 14.22 -12.47 -34.13
CA THR A 607 15.44 -11.65 -34.05
C THR A 607 15.64 -11.06 -32.65
N HIS A 608 14.60 -10.50 -32.04
CA HIS A 608 14.64 -10.00 -30.66
C HIS A 608 14.92 -11.13 -29.65
N ALA A 609 14.25 -12.27 -29.79
CA ALA A 609 14.46 -13.45 -28.94
C ALA A 609 15.88 -14.01 -29.05
N ARG A 610 16.46 -14.07 -30.27
CA ARG A 610 17.86 -14.46 -30.47
C ARG A 610 18.84 -13.49 -29.79
N ALA A 611 18.57 -12.18 -29.83
CA ALA A 611 19.37 -11.19 -29.13
C ALA A 611 19.29 -11.37 -27.60
N ALA A 612 18.08 -11.51 -27.04
CA ALA A 612 17.86 -11.70 -25.61
C ALA A 612 18.46 -13.01 -25.07
N VAL A 613 18.32 -14.12 -25.81
CA VAL A 613 18.96 -15.41 -25.50
C VAL A 613 20.49 -15.33 -25.58
N GLY A 614 21.02 -14.55 -26.54
CA GLY A 614 22.45 -14.28 -26.66
C GLY A 614 23.00 -13.49 -25.47
N GLN A 615 22.33 -12.41 -25.07
CA GLN A 615 22.67 -11.58 -23.91
C GLN A 615 22.61 -12.37 -22.59
N ALA A 616 21.60 -13.23 -22.42
CA ALA A 616 21.48 -14.14 -21.28
C ALA A 616 22.49 -15.31 -21.31
N GLY A 617 23.27 -15.47 -22.40
CA GLY A 617 24.22 -16.57 -22.58
C GLY A 617 23.59 -17.94 -22.83
N LEU A 618 22.27 -18.04 -22.97
CA LEU A 618 21.49 -19.29 -23.01
C LEU A 618 21.52 -20.05 -24.35
N HIS A 619 22.34 -19.61 -25.30
CA HIS A 619 22.51 -20.16 -26.67
C HIS A 619 22.76 -21.68 -26.78
N GLN A 620 23.21 -22.36 -25.71
CA GLN A 620 23.41 -23.82 -25.68
C GLN A 620 22.20 -24.61 -25.16
N ARG A 621 21.14 -23.91 -24.73
CA ARG A 621 19.93 -24.48 -24.13
C ARG A 621 18.64 -24.06 -24.83
N VAL A 622 18.66 -22.90 -25.49
CA VAL A 622 17.50 -22.34 -26.20
C VAL A 622 17.82 -22.25 -27.69
N HIS A 623 16.95 -22.81 -28.53
CA HIS A 623 17.08 -22.79 -29.98
C HIS A 623 15.86 -22.12 -30.60
N LEU A 624 16.07 -21.01 -31.33
CA LEU A 624 15.00 -20.20 -31.91
C LEU A 624 14.77 -20.54 -33.38
N HIS A 625 13.62 -21.16 -33.65
CA HIS A 625 13.12 -21.55 -34.97
C HIS A 625 12.08 -20.52 -35.46
N TYR A 626 12.18 -20.14 -36.73
CA TYR A 626 11.09 -19.44 -37.41
C TYR A 626 10.12 -20.50 -37.96
N GLY A 627 8.82 -20.35 -37.72
CA GLY A 627 7.83 -21.27 -38.25
C GLY A 627 6.42 -21.09 -37.67
N ASP A 628 5.48 -21.80 -38.28
CA ASP A 628 4.06 -21.77 -37.94
C ASP A 628 3.74 -22.78 -36.81
N ALA A 629 2.76 -22.45 -35.95
CA ALA A 629 2.22 -23.37 -34.96
C ALA A 629 1.37 -24.49 -35.61
N GLU A 630 0.76 -24.21 -36.76
CA GLU A 630 -0.04 -25.16 -37.55
C GLU A 630 0.82 -26.10 -38.42
N GLU A 631 2.10 -25.76 -38.64
CA GLU A 631 3.11 -26.62 -39.29
C GLU A 631 4.48 -26.59 -38.57
N LEU A 632 4.49 -26.96 -37.27
CA LEU A 632 5.69 -26.89 -36.42
C LEU A 632 6.95 -27.50 -37.09
N PRO A 633 8.05 -26.75 -37.25
CA PRO A 633 9.32 -27.22 -37.86
C PRO A 633 10.14 -28.14 -36.93
N LEU A 634 9.46 -28.86 -36.03
CA LEU A 634 10.02 -29.67 -34.96
C LEU A 634 9.80 -31.18 -35.22
N PRO A 635 10.75 -32.06 -34.82
CA PRO A 635 10.64 -33.50 -35.01
C PRO A 635 9.53 -34.15 -34.15
N SER A 636 8.85 -35.14 -34.72
CA SER A 636 7.77 -35.89 -34.07
C SER A 636 8.28 -36.77 -32.91
N ASN A 637 7.47 -36.92 -31.85
CA ASN A 637 7.80 -37.70 -30.64
C ASN A 637 9.14 -37.33 -29.96
N ALA A 638 9.60 -36.09 -30.12
CA ALA A 638 10.92 -35.67 -29.65
C ALA A 638 10.91 -34.98 -28.28
N PHE A 639 9.77 -34.43 -27.86
CA PHE A 639 9.63 -33.55 -26.69
C PHE A 639 8.95 -34.23 -25.52
N ASP A 640 9.35 -33.82 -24.31
CA ASP A 640 8.74 -34.30 -23.08
C ASP A 640 7.55 -33.45 -22.63
N ALA A 641 7.57 -32.16 -22.97
CA ALA A 641 6.49 -31.22 -22.72
C ALA A 641 6.42 -30.15 -23.81
N LEU A 642 5.30 -29.44 -23.88
CA LEU A 642 5.04 -28.31 -24.78
C LEU A 642 4.37 -27.19 -23.98
N VAL A 643 4.73 -25.95 -24.30
CA VAL A 643 4.14 -24.71 -23.76
C VAL A 643 3.59 -23.86 -24.90
N CYS A 644 2.44 -23.25 -24.71
CA CYS A 644 1.84 -22.24 -25.59
C CYS A 644 1.00 -21.29 -24.73
N GLU A 645 1.40 -20.01 -24.64
CA GLU A 645 0.81 -19.05 -23.69
C GLU A 645 0.17 -17.86 -24.43
N CYS A 646 -1.10 -17.56 -24.14
CA CYS A 646 -1.95 -16.51 -24.72
C CYS A 646 -2.03 -16.47 -26.27
N ALA A 647 -1.88 -17.61 -26.94
CA ALA A 647 -1.69 -17.67 -28.39
C ALA A 647 -2.63 -18.60 -29.16
N LEU A 648 -3.16 -19.68 -28.58
CA LEU A 648 -4.01 -20.65 -29.31
C LEU A 648 -5.34 -20.02 -29.74
N CYS A 649 -5.88 -19.05 -28.99
CA CYS A 649 -7.00 -18.19 -29.41
C CYS A 649 -6.76 -17.50 -30.76
N THR A 650 -5.51 -17.17 -31.10
CA THR A 650 -5.15 -16.43 -32.33
C THR A 650 -5.00 -17.33 -33.57
N PHE A 651 -4.84 -18.64 -33.40
CA PHE A 651 -4.56 -19.56 -34.50
C PHE A 651 -5.82 -19.86 -35.34
N PRO A 652 -5.78 -19.71 -36.69
CA PRO A 652 -6.92 -20.00 -37.58
C PRO A 652 -7.42 -21.46 -37.58
N ASP A 653 -6.55 -22.47 -37.69
CA ASP A 653 -6.88 -23.89 -37.44
C ASP A 653 -6.26 -24.35 -36.12
N LYS A 654 -6.94 -24.02 -35.02
CA LYS A 654 -6.66 -24.53 -33.66
C LYS A 654 -6.52 -26.05 -33.62
N ALA A 655 -7.22 -26.78 -34.49
CA ALA A 655 -7.09 -28.23 -34.57
C ALA A 655 -5.84 -28.66 -35.37
N ALA A 656 -5.32 -27.86 -36.31
CA ALA A 656 -3.99 -28.08 -36.90
C ALA A 656 -2.91 -27.91 -35.84
N ALA A 657 -2.92 -26.81 -35.11
CA ALA A 657 -2.00 -26.58 -34.00
C ALA A 657 -2.06 -27.72 -32.96
N ALA A 658 -3.26 -28.11 -32.51
CA ALA A 658 -3.42 -29.24 -31.58
C ALA A 658 -2.90 -30.59 -32.16
N ARG A 659 -3.09 -30.85 -33.46
CA ARG A 659 -2.48 -32.00 -34.16
C ARG A 659 -0.94 -31.90 -34.19
N GLN A 660 -0.36 -30.72 -34.37
CA GLN A 660 1.09 -30.52 -34.30
C GLN A 660 1.62 -30.72 -32.86
N PHE A 661 0.92 -30.20 -31.85
CA PHE A 661 1.28 -30.38 -30.44
C PHE A 661 1.32 -31.88 -30.09
N ALA A 662 0.27 -32.62 -30.49
CA ALA A 662 0.21 -34.07 -30.37
C ALA A 662 1.32 -34.78 -31.17
N ARG A 663 1.72 -34.26 -32.33
CA ARG A 663 2.80 -34.86 -33.14
C ARG A 663 4.18 -34.74 -32.47
N VAL A 664 4.53 -33.56 -31.93
CA VAL A 664 5.89 -33.29 -31.41
C VAL A 664 6.14 -33.90 -30.04
N LEU A 665 5.11 -34.02 -29.19
CA LEU A 665 5.19 -34.68 -27.89
C LEU A 665 5.44 -36.19 -28.00
N ARG A 666 6.18 -36.75 -27.04
CA ARG A 666 6.25 -38.19 -26.77
C ARG A 666 4.91 -38.70 -26.21
N PRO A 667 4.55 -39.98 -26.37
CA PRO A 667 3.44 -40.59 -25.62
C PRO A 667 3.63 -40.39 -24.10
N GLY A 668 2.58 -39.99 -23.39
CA GLY A 668 2.67 -39.56 -21.98
C GLY A 668 3.41 -38.22 -21.75
N GLY A 669 3.69 -37.46 -22.81
CA GLY A 669 4.17 -36.07 -22.75
C GLY A 669 3.01 -35.10 -22.54
N LEU A 670 3.29 -33.94 -21.93
CA LEU A 670 2.27 -32.98 -21.51
C LEU A 670 2.30 -31.70 -22.35
N ALA A 671 1.13 -31.23 -22.80
CA ALA A 671 0.93 -29.88 -23.32
C ALA A 671 0.37 -28.99 -22.21
N GLY A 672 0.97 -27.81 -22.02
CA GLY A 672 0.50 -26.77 -21.12
C GLY A 672 0.10 -25.56 -21.95
N ILE A 673 -1.14 -25.11 -21.78
CA ILE A 673 -1.74 -24.01 -22.53
C ILE A 673 -2.27 -22.99 -21.53
N THR A 674 -1.99 -21.70 -21.74
CA THR A 674 -2.73 -20.61 -21.08
C THR A 674 -3.42 -19.78 -22.14
N ASP A 675 -4.70 -19.43 -21.95
CA ASP A 675 -5.43 -18.70 -22.99
C ASP A 675 -6.72 -18.01 -22.53
N VAL A 676 -7.17 -17.06 -23.35
CA VAL A 676 -8.43 -16.34 -23.23
C VAL A 676 -9.60 -17.28 -23.51
N THR A 677 -10.61 -17.22 -22.64
CA THR A 677 -11.85 -18.02 -22.72
C THR A 677 -13.07 -17.13 -22.78
N ILE A 678 -14.17 -17.66 -23.35
CA ILE A 678 -15.48 -17.01 -23.37
C ILE A 678 -16.60 -17.97 -22.98
N THR A 679 -17.74 -17.43 -22.55
CA THR A 679 -18.99 -18.20 -22.41
C THR A 679 -19.61 -18.54 -23.76
N ASP A 680 -20.37 -19.63 -23.83
CA ASP A 680 -21.07 -20.07 -25.07
C ASP A 680 -22.10 -19.05 -25.60
N ASP A 681 -22.54 -18.09 -24.77
CA ASP A 681 -23.38 -16.94 -25.16
C ASP A 681 -22.64 -15.91 -26.05
N GLY A 682 -21.31 -16.01 -26.16
CA GLY A 682 -20.47 -15.09 -26.94
C GLY A 682 -20.16 -13.76 -26.23
N LEU A 683 -19.68 -12.78 -27.01
CA LEU A 683 -19.31 -11.44 -26.56
C LEU A 683 -20.11 -10.35 -27.30
N PRO A 684 -20.24 -9.14 -26.73
CA PRO A 684 -20.84 -7.99 -27.41
C PRO A 684 -20.19 -7.68 -28.78
N PRO A 685 -20.95 -7.30 -29.83
CA PRO A 685 -20.41 -6.98 -31.16
C PRO A 685 -19.32 -5.89 -31.17
N GLU A 686 -19.32 -5.02 -30.17
CA GLU A 686 -18.30 -3.99 -29.95
C GLU A 686 -16.91 -4.62 -29.70
N LEU A 687 -16.87 -5.80 -29.08
CA LEU A 687 -15.68 -6.64 -28.86
C LEU A 687 -15.44 -7.67 -29.98
N THR A 688 -16.06 -7.54 -31.16
CA THR A 688 -15.75 -8.39 -32.33
C THR A 688 -15.09 -7.61 -33.47
N THR A 689 -14.51 -6.44 -33.18
CA THR A 689 -13.86 -5.55 -34.16
C THR A 689 -12.35 -5.83 -34.29
N LEU A 690 -11.66 -5.13 -35.21
CA LEU A 690 -10.21 -5.29 -35.43
C LEU A 690 -9.37 -5.04 -34.17
N GLY A 691 -9.87 -4.23 -33.21
CA GLY A 691 -9.23 -4.05 -31.90
C GLY A 691 -9.26 -5.31 -31.02
N ALA A 692 -10.31 -6.12 -31.11
CA ALA A 692 -10.41 -7.40 -30.41
C ALA A 692 -9.53 -8.50 -31.02
N TRP A 693 -9.20 -8.37 -32.30
CA TRP A 693 -8.15 -9.16 -32.95
C TRP A 693 -6.76 -8.87 -32.38
N VAL A 694 -6.49 -7.61 -32.00
CA VAL A 694 -5.23 -7.19 -31.34
C VAL A 694 -5.19 -7.55 -29.85
N ALA A 695 -6.35 -7.77 -29.23
CA ALA A 695 -6.49 -8.10 -27.81
C ALA A 695 -6.63 -9.61 -27.50
N CYS A 696 -6.35 -10.50 -28.46
CA CYS A 696 -6.51 -11.97 -28.32
C CYS A 696 -7.94 -12.47 -28.03
N ILE A 697 -8.97 -11.66 -28.32
CA ILE A 697 -10.37 -11.95 -27.98
C ILE A 697 -11.15 -12.63 -29.12
N ALA A 698 -10.82 -12.32 -30.39
CA ALA A 698 -11.74 -12.49 -31.52
C ALA A 698 -12.08 -13.94 -31.97
N ASP A 699 -11.30 -14.95 -31.56
CA ASP A 699 -11.66 -16.38 -31.69
C ASP A 699 -11.24 -17.16 -30.43
N ALA A 700 -11.36 -16.52 -29.27
CA ALA A 700 -11.34 -17.20 -27.98
C ALA A 700 -12.52 -18.19 -27.88
N ARG A 701 -12.37 -19.25 -27.09
CA ARG A 701 -13.34 -20.35 -26.99
C ARG A 701 -13.71 -20.69 -25.57
N SER A 702 -14.84 -21.37 -25.37
CA SER A 702 -15.16 -21.91 -24.05
C SER A 702 -14.23 -23.06 -23.69
N VAL A 703 -14.10 -23.32 -22.38
CA VAL A 703 -13.23 -24.39 -21.86
C VAL A 703 -13.64 -25.76 -22.44
N ALA A 704 -14.92 -25.95 -22.76
CA ALA A 704 -15.44 -27.15 -23.42
C ALA A 704 -14.95 -27.28 -24.87
N ASP A 705 -15.05 -26.22 -25.69
CA ASP A 705 -14.55 -26.19 -27.07
C ASP A 705 -13.03 -26.50 -27.13
N TYR A 706 -12.22 -25.84 -26.29
CA TYR A 706 -10.78 -26.11 -26.22
C TYR A 706 -10.49 -27.55 -25.80
N THR A 707 -11.23 -28.08 -24.80
CA THR A 707 -11.09 -29.47 -24.36
C THR A 707 -11.39 -30.45 -25.49
N GLU A 708 -12.46 -30.22 -26.27
CA GLU A 708 -12.80 -31.09 -27.39
C GLU A 708 -11.78 -31.02 -28.54
N ILE A 709 -11.24 -29.83 -28.86
CA ILE A 709 -10.20 -29.66 -29.89
C ILE A 709 -8.94 -30.47 -29.54
N LEU A 710 -8.54 -30.48 -28.26
CA LEU A 710 -7.39 -31.22 -27.76
C LEU A 710 -7.66 -32.74 -27.69
N ASP A 711 -8.77 -33.16 -27.10
CA ASP A 711 -9.17 -34.57 -26.98
C ASP A 711 -9.27 -35.23 -28.38
N ARG A 712 -9.92 -34.56 -29.36
CA ARG A 712 -10.00 -35.01 -30.76
C ARG A 712 -8.63 -35.11 -31.45
N SER A 713 -7.64 -34.36 -30.98
CA SER A 713 -6.27 -34.36 -31.50
C SER A 713 -5.34 -35.36 -30.79
N GLY A 714 -5.84 -36.10 -29.79
CA GLY A 714 -5.06 -37.08 -29.01
C GLY A 714 -4.34 -36.49 -27.78
N LEU A 715 -4.71 -35.27 -27.36
CA LEU A 715 -4.22 -34.61 -26.15
C LEU A 715 -5.35 -34.58 -25.11
N ARG A 716 -5.35 -35.57 -24.20
CA ARG A 716 -6.40 -35.71 -23.22
C ARG A 716 -6.27 -34.70 -22.09
N VAL A 717 -7.25 -33.82 -21.89
CA VAL A 717 -7.21 -32.83 -20.80
C VAL A 717 -7.18 -33.52 -19.42
N ARG A 718 -6.33 -32.99 -18.53
CA ARG A 718 -6.06 -33.51 -17.17
C ARG A 718 -6.37 -32.50 -16.06
N HIS A 719 -6.12 -31.22 -16.30
CA HIS A 719 -6.30 -30.14 -15.33
C HIS A 719 -6.71 -28.84 -16.02
N VAL A 720 -7.55 -28.06 -15.36
CA VAL A 720 -7.94 -26.69 -15.76
C VAL A 720 -8.08 -25.85 -14.50
N GLU A 721 -7.58 -24.61 -14.53
CA GLU A 721 -7.78 -23.58 -13.50
C GLU A 721 -7.99 -22.21 -14.15
N SER A 722 -8.83 -21.35 -13.56
CA SER A 722 -9.01 -19.97 -14.05
C SER A 722 -8.04 -19.01 -13.37
N HIS A 723 -7.70 -17.95 -14.11
CA HIS A 723 -6.77 -16.88 -13.76
C HIS A 723 -7.36 -15.53 -14.20
N ASP A 724 -8.68 -15.38 -14.11
CA ASP A 724 -9.44 -14.20 -14.59
C ASP A 724 -8.96 -12.90 -13.93
N GLN A 725 -8.55 -12.98 -12.66
CA GLN A 725 -7.91 -11.88 -11.93
C GLN A 725 -6.65 -11.34 -12.65
N SER A 726 -5.84 -12.21 -13.22
CA SER A 726 -4.63 -11.80 -13.94
C SER A 726 -4.92 -11.18 -15.32
N LEU A 727 -6.12 -11.41 -15.87
CA LEU A 727 -6.61 -10.69 -17.04
C LEU A 727 -7.14 -9.29 -16.64
N LEU A 728 -7.81 -9.15 -15.49
CA LEU A 728 -8.20 -7.85 -14.93
C LEU A 728 -6.96 -6.95 -14.66
N GLU A 729 -5.92 -7.51 -14.03
CA GLU A 729 -4.64 -6.84 -13.75
C GLU A 729 -3.90 -6.40 -15.03
N MET A 730 -4.05 -7.16 -16.12
CA MET A 730 -3.50 -6.79 -17.43
C MET A 730 -4.31 -5.67 -18.10
N ILE A 731 -5.65 -5.72 -18.05
CA ILE A 731 -6.52 -4.68 -18.62
C ILE A 731 -6.29 -3.33 -17.92
N ASP A 732 -6.19 -3.32 -16.59
CA ASP A 732 -5.94 -2.10 -15.80
C ASP A 732 -4.56 -1.47 -16.12
N ARG A 733 -3.55 -2.30 -16.42
CA ARG A 733 -2.20 -1.88 -16.81
C ARG A 733 -2.18 -1.22 -18.19
N ILE A 734 -2.94 -1.75 -19.15
CA ILE A 734 -3.17 -1.11 -20.46
C ILE A 734 -3.83 0.26 -20.27
N ASP A 735 -4.92 0.31 -19.49
CA ASP A 735 -5.73 1.53 -19.31
C ASP A 735 -4.95 2.67 -18.65
N ALA A 736 -4.20 2.36 -17.59
CA ALA A 736 -3.32 3.30 -16.91
C ALA A 736 -2.23 3.85 -17.85
N ARG A 737 -1.62 2.99 -18.68
CA ARG A 737 -0.60 3.40 -19.66
C ARG A 737 -1.19 4.23 -20.80
N LEU A 738 -2.36 3.86 -21.35
CA LEU A 738 -3.11 4.68 -22.32
C LEU A 738 -3.39 6.09 -21.77
N THR A 739 -3.87 6.17 -20.52
CA THR A 739 -4.20 7.46 -19.87
C THR A 739 -2.94 8.29 -19.62
N THR A 740 -1.86 7.68 -19.13
CA THR A 740 -0.58 8.37 -18.90
C THR A 740 0.02 8.91 -20.21
N LEU A 741 -0.06 8.13 -21.29
CA LEU A 741 0.39 8.56 -22.61
C LEU A 741 -0.48 9.68 -23.18
N ALA A 742 -1.80 9.70 -22.89
CA ALA A 742 -2.68 10.79 -23.29
C ALA A 742 -2.34 12.11 -22.55
N MET A 743 -1.94 12.03 -21.27
CA MET A 743 -1.51 13.18 -20.47
C MET A 743 -0.11 13.70 -20.87
N ALA A 744 0.81 12.79 -21.21
CA ALA A 744 2.24 13.10 -21.42
C ALA A 744 2.62 13.34 -22.89
N ALA A 745 2.06 12.54 -23.80
CA ALA A 745 2.44 12.45 -25.21
C ALA A 745 1.24 12.28 -26.16
N PRO A 746 0.17 13.11 -26.06
CA PRO A 746 -1.07 12.92 -26.82
C PRO A 746 -0.85 12.89 -28.34
N LYS A 747 0.14 13.64 -28.84
CA LYS A 747 0.52 13.61 -30.26
C LYS A 747 1.03 12.23 -30.70
N MET A 748 1.77 11.51 -29.85
CA MET A 748 2.33 10.21 -30.18
C MET A 748 1.23 9.14 -30.37
N LEU A 749 0.17 9.21 -29.56
CA LEU A 749 -1.01 8.35 -29.71
C LEU A 749 -1.74 8.65 -31.02
N ALA A 750 -1.94 9.93 -31.35
CA ALA A 750 -2.55 10.36 -32.61
C ALA A 750 -1.71 9.96 -33.84
N ASP A 751 -0.38 10.15 -33.80
CA ASP A 751 0.56 9.76 -34.86
C ASP A 751 0.59 8.22 -35.07
N ASN A 752 0.19 7.42 -34.07
CA ASN A 752 0.01 5.96 -34.15
C ASN A 752 -1.46 5.53 -34.37
N GLY A 753 -2.39 6.46 -34.60
CA GLY A 753 -3.81 6.17 -34.85
C GLY A 753 -4.63 5.75 -33.63
N ILE A 754 -4.07 5.77 -32.42
CA ILE A 754 -4.79 5.43 -31.18
C ILE A 754 -5.63 6.63 -30.74
N GLN A 755 -6.95 6.46 -30.71
CA GLN A 755 -7.88 7.39 -30.06
C GLN A 755 -8.02 6.99 -28.58
N PRO A 756 -7.53 7.78 -27.61
CA PRO A 756 -7.44 7.35 -26.22
C PRO A 756 -8.80 7.01 -25.61
N ASP A 757 -9.81 7.83 -25.87
CA ASP A 757 -11.16 7.64 -25.31
C ASP A 757 -11.82 6.37 -25.86
N THR A 758 -11.58 6.05 -27.15
CA THR A 758 -12.05 4.80 -27.77
C THR A 758 -11.29 3.59 -27.20
N ALA A 759 -9.98 3.70 -26.97
CA ALA A 759 -9.19 2.63 -26.38
C ALA A 759 -9.59 2.37 -24.91
N ARG A 760 -9.83 3.42 -24.11
CA ARG A 760 -10.36 3.32 -22.75
C ARG A 760 -11.80 2.77 -22.69
N ALA A 761 -12.62 3.06 -23.70
CA ALA A 761 -13.94 2.43 -23.82
C ALA A 761 -13.83 0.90 -24.06
N VAL A 762 -12.82 0.44 -24.81
CA VAL A 762 -12.58 -0.99 -25.06
C VAL A 762 -11.99 -1.70 -23.83
N THR A 763 -11.04 -1.09 -23.10
CA THR A 763 -10.54 -1.65 -21.82
C THR A 763 -11.65 -1.74 -20.78
N ALA A 764 -12.45 -0.69 -20.61
CA ALA A 764 -13.59 -0.69 -19.68
C ALA A 764 -14.65 -1.76 -20.04
N LEU A 765 -14.96 -1.91 -21.34
CA LEU A 765 -15.91 -2.94 -21.80
C LEU A 765 -15.34 -4.36 -21.61
N ALA A 766 -14.09 -4.61 -22.00
CA ALA A 766 -13.44 -5.90 -21.77
C ALA A 766 -13.39 -6.27 -20.27
N ARG A 767 -13.11 -5.29 -19.40
CA ARG A 767 -13.14 -5.49 -17.94
C ARG A 767 -14.54 -5.88 -17.46
N ALA A 768 -15.58 -5.19 -17.91
CA ALA A 768 -16.96 -5.48 -17.52
C ALA A 768 -17.41 -6.89 -17.94
N GLU A 769 -16.92 -7.40 -19.08
CA GLU A 769 -17.18 -8.79 -19.50
C GLU A 769 -16.47 -9.84 -18.62
N VAL A 770 -15.29 -9.52 -18.07
CA VAL A 770 -14.60 -10.39 -17.09
C VAL A 770 -15.27 -10.34 -15.72
N GLU A 771 -15.63 -9.16 -15.23
CA GLU A 771 -16.39 -9.01 -13.97
C GLU A 771 -17.79 -9.64 -14.05
N ALA A 772 -18.35 -9.77 -15.25
CA ALA A 772 -19.59 -10.51 -15.52
C ALA A 772 -19.39 -12.00 -15.87
N GLY A 773 -18.15 -12.50 -15.89
CA GLY A 773 -17.81 -13.91 -16.16
C GLY A 773 -18.07 -14.41 -17.59
N ARG A 774 -18.20 -13.50 -18.58
CA ARG A 774 -18.37 -13.84 -20.01
C ARG A 774 -17.06 -13.88 -20.79
N LEU A 775 -16.06 -13.13 -20.32
CA LEU A 775 -14.67 -13.19 -20.76
C LEU A 775 -13.83 -13.72 -19.59
N GLY A 776 -12.79 -14.51 -19.86
CA GLY A 776 -11.95 -15.10 -18.83
C GLY A 776 -10.56 -15.49 -19.33
N TYR A 777 -9.75 -16.07 -18.44
CA TYR A 777 -8.42 -16.57 -18.74
C TYR A 777 -8.17 -17.89 -18.00
N MET A 778 -7.64 -18.90 -18.69
CA MET A 778 -7.40 -20.23 -18.13
C MET A 778 -5.94 -20.67 -18.22
N LEU A 779 -5.58 -21.62 -17.36
CA LEU A 779 -4.46 -22.53 -17.54
C LEU A 779 -5.01 -23.95 -17.69
N MET A 780 -4.52 -24.70 -18.68
CA MET A 780 -4.97 -26.04 -19.03
C MET A 780 -3.76 -26.97 -19.25
N ILE A 781 -3.85 -28.20 -18.75
CA ILE A 781 -2.86 -29.27 -18.95
C ILE A 781 -3.52 -30.44 -19.66
N ALA A 782 -2.91 -30.91 -20.75
CA ALA A 782 -3.35 -32.10 -21.50
C ALA A 782 -2.19 -33.10 -21.69
N GLU A 783 -2.51 -34.39 -21.70
CA GLU A 783 -1.55 -35.50 -21.84
C GLU A 783 -1.73 -36.20 -23.18
N LYS A 784 -0.64 -36.44 -23.90
CA LYS A 784 -0.67 -37.24 -25.13
C LYS A 784 -0.94 -38.72 -24.83
N ALA A 785 -2.00 -39.25 -25.46
CA ALA A 785 -2.40 -40.65 -25.43
C ALA A 785 -1.41 -41.62 -26.11
#